data_AF-A0A554UZ68-F1
#
_entry.id   AF-A0A554UZ68-F1
#
_cell.length_a   1.000
_cell.length_b   1.000
_cell.length_c   1.000
_cell.angle_alpha   90.00
_cell.angle_beta   90.00
_cell.angle_gamma   90.00
#
_symmetry.space_group_name_H-M   'P 1'
#
loop_
_entity.id
_entity.type
_entity.pdbx_description
1 polymer ?
#
loop_
_entity_poly.entity_id
_entity_poly.type
_entity_poly.pdbx_seq_one_letter_code
_entity_poly.pdbx_strand_id
1 'polypeptide(L)'
;MAARILSALRLRKRLTTLRTGWAVARAIGSDLSARLRPAAAIPTVAPVVEPPRRLAHPATAMVQTAASPEKVFAILGDPKRIPDWLVIHSAWSGHPPAELAEGVAFGQRVVLMGVPSEVRWTVTRVDEPTVLWMEADGPMGTTVGCYLSIAAASSGTVVRIDGGVEGDVLKGPMGSVVARSLGEAMQQSLQKLAALAETGSGEAHSATAKPVPTVRQPRRAKPAPIRYQRTGVDIDAWTPVIVGVGQLVDRDNTTSTGKDPASLAAQALRLAAADAGVPSLLSDADSVRFVASVSWRYADGAAVIAEKVGAAPQETVQTTQFGGDGSQRLINDAAADIANGLVEIALLGGAESGGIVAAAEKRGDELPWSHGSGAPTRVLGNDTGPHNDAESAVGLIAPIFVYALLENAVRHRKGADPATHLAEITDVWSQFSHVAAANPYAWLPQTFSAEQLATAGEDNRPISAPYVKLLTANLQVNQASGLILCSAAAATEAGVPQDKWVFVHVSAHAEEQWYVSERADLGDSPAIRAMGSAALQHLGLTIDQIAHVDLYSCFPSAVQIAADALGLPIGNPDRPLTVTGGLTFAGGPGNNYTSHAVATLVPLLRAEPESYGLSTAVGWYLTKNALGIYSATPPAKPYKQIDAGMRMQRPTPRRVLIDYTGPAIVDSYTVPYRRDGQPQAAIISALTPAVREFSPSAVKIHAQGARILLRITDADLVDAIATGDLLGCRITVDGPNKITIDDDSFRLAVSRARRPK
;
A
#
# COMPACT_ATOMS: atom_id res chain seq x y z
N MET A 1 -1.41 -52.88 24.77
CA MET A 1 -1.81 -51.54 25.27
C MET A 1 -0.88 -50.42 24.78
N ALA A 2 0.44 -50.60 24.76
CA ALA A 2 1.40 -49.62 24.21
C ALA A 2 1.27 -49.33 22.70
N ALA A 3 0.88 -50.30 21.87
CA ALA A 3 0.69 -50.10 20.42
C ALA A 3 -0.54 -49.23 20.06
N ARG A 4 -1.58 -49.21 20.92
CA ARG A 4 -2.77 -48.35 20.76
C ARG A 4 -2.53 -46.90 21.22
N ILE A 5 -1.51 -46.67 22.06
CA ILE A 5 -1.10 -45.35 22.52
C ILE A 5 -0.18 -44.68 21.48
N LEU A 6 0.69 -45.45 20.81
CA LEU A 6 1.53 -44.93 19.71
C LEU A 6 0.74 -44.59 18.43
N SER A 7 -0.37 -45.27 18.13
CA SER A 7 -1.22 -44.93 16.97
C SER A 7 -2.04 -43.66 17.21
N ALA A 8 -2.52 -43.42 18.45
CA ALA A 8 -3.21 -42.18 18.83
C ALA A 8 -2.27 -40.95 18.88
N LEU A 9 -0.99 -41.15 19.25
CA LEU A 9 0.04 -40.09 19.23
C LEU A 9 0.55 -39.77 17.82
N ARG A 10 0.56 -40.73 16.89
CA ARG A 10 0.87 -40.47 15.46
C ARG A 10 -0.29 -39.81 14.71
N LEU A 11 -1.55 -40.05 15.12
CA LEU A 11 -2.72 -39.37 14.57
C LEU A 11 -2.85 -37.92 15.08
N ARG A 12 -2.48 -37.64 16.35
CA ARG A 12 -2.39 -36.27 16.88
C ARG A 12 -1.22 -35.44 16.32
N LYS A 13 -0.12 -36.09 15.89
CA LYS A 13 1.04 -35.42 15.24
C LYS A 13 0.84 -35.09 13.75
N ARG A 14 -0.07 -35.79 13.04
CA ARG A 14 -0.44 -35.45 11.65
C ARG A 14 -1.52 -34.36 11.53
N LEU A 15 -2.23 -34.06 12.61
CA LEU A 15 -3.26 -33.00 12.66
C LEU A 15 -2.72 -31.62 13.10
N THR A 16 -1.45 -31.53 13.50
CA THR A 16 -0.82 -30.30 14.00
C THR A 16 0.08 -29.60 12.97
N THR A 17 0.35 -30.25 11.83
CA THR A 17 1.19 -29.73 10.73
C THR A 17 0.42 -28.94 9.66
N LEU A 18 -0.90 -28.74 9.85
CA LEU A 18 -1.80 -28.04 8.93
C LEU A 18 -2.24 -26.65 9.41
N ARG A 19 -1.61 -26.08 10.45
CA ARG A 19 -2.10 -24.86 11.13
C ARG A 19 -1.26 -23.59 10.99
N THR A 20 -0.16 -23.60 10.23
CA THR A 20 0.78 -22.46 10.18
C THR A 20 0.69 -21.58 8.93
N GLY A 21 -0.24 -21.87 8.01
CA GLY A 21 -0.65 -20.95 6.93
C GLY A 21 -2.00 -20.26 7.17
N TRP A 22 -2.62 -20.52 8.33
CA TRP A 22 -4.04 -20.25 8.57
C TRP A 22 -4.35 -18.89 9.22
N ALA A 23 -3.37 -18.07 9.57
CA ALA A 23 -3.63 -16.73 10.11
C ALA A 23 -3.88 -15.69 9.01
N VAL A 24 -3.20 -15.80 7.87
CA VAL A 24 -3.46 -14.99 6.66
C VAL A 24 -4.65 -15.57 5.88
N ALA A 25 -4.83 -16.90 5.90
CA ALA A 25 -5.98 -17.56 5.29
C ALA A 25 -7.28 -17.52 6.14
N ARG A 26 -7.26 -17.06 7.41
CA ARG A 26 -8.49 -16.88 8.22
C ARG A 26 -9.06 -15.47 8.22
N ALA A 27 -8.28 -14.44 7.92
CA ALA A 27 -8.85 -13.15 7.50
C ALA A 27 -9.73 -13.32 6.23
N ILE A 28 -9.48 -14.39 5.46
CA ILE A 28 -10.30 -14.85 4.33
C ILE A 28 -11.37 -15.89 4.75
N GLY A 29 -11.22 -16.52 5.92
CA GLY A 29 -12.02 -17.69 6.35
C GLY A 29 -13.12 -17.41 7.38
N SER A 30 -13.12 -16.27 8.07
CA SER A 30 -14.23 -15.90 8.99
C SER A 30 -15.49 -15.43 8.27
N ASP A 31 -15.40 -15.09 6.98
CA ASP A 31 -16.55 -14.82 6.09
C ASP A 31 -17.32 -16.11 5.69
N LEU A 32 -16.83 -17.30 6.08
CA LEU A 32 -17.42 -18.58 5.67
C LEU A 32 -18.56 -19.11 6.57
N SER A 33 -18.70 -18.66 7.82
CA SER A 33 -19.74 -19.18 8.72
C SER A 33 -21.03 -18.36 8.79
N ALA A 34 -21.01 -17.09 8.34
CA ALA A 34 -22.18 -16.22 8.38
C ALA A 34 -23.06 -16.29 7.11
N ARG A 35 -22.65 -17.06 6.09
CA ARG A 35 -23.37 -17.18 4.82
C ARG A 35 -23.94 -18.56 4.59
N LEU A 36 -24.64 -19.12 5.59
CA LEU A 36 -25.74 -20.04 5.30
C LEU A 36 -26.93 -19.25 4.77
N ARG A 37 -26.74 -18.58 3.63
CA ARG A 37 -27.84 -18.18 2.76
C ARG A 37 -27.98 -19.26 1.68
N PRO A 38 -29.22 -19.62 1.30
CA PRO A 38 -29.44 -20.60 0.24
C PRO A 38 -28.74 -20.18 -1.05
N ALA A 39 -28.26 -21.16 -1.81
CA ALA A 39 -27.65 -20.95 -3.12
C ALA A 39 -28.53 -20.02 -3.98
N ALA A 40 -27.89 -19.05 -4.66
CA ALA A 40 -28.58 -18.17 -5.59
C ALA A 40 -29.42 -19.00 -6.58
N ALA A 41 -30.65 -18.55 -6.85
CA ALA A 41 -31.56 -19.22 -7.76
C ALA A 41 -30.89 -19.41 -9.14
N ILE A 42 -31.05 -20.60 -9.72
CA ILE A 42 -30.60 -20.89 -11.08
C ILE A 42 -31.28 -19.89 -12.02
N PRO A 43 -30.55 -19.20 -12.92
CA PRO A 43 -31.16 -18.26 -13.84
C PRO A 43 -32.17 -18.98 -14.73
N THR A 44 -33.36 -18.39 -14.91
CA THR A 44 -34.51 -19.00 -15.60
C THR A 44 -34.40 -19.02 -17.12
N VAL A 45 -33.45 -18.28 -17.71
CA VAL A 45 -33.21 -18.23 -19.15
C VAL A 45 -32.15 -19.27 -19.54
N ALA A 46 -32.53 -20.20 -20.41
CA ALA A 46 -31.64 -21.20 -20.99
C ALA A 46 -30.62 -20.55 -21.94
N PRO A 47 -29.40 -21.11 -22.06
CA PRO A 47 -28.43 -20.62 -23.03
C PRO A 47 -28.95 -20.82 -24.47
N VAL A 48 -28.54 -19.95 -25.40
CA VAL A 48 -28.92 -20.07 -26.83
C VAL A 48 -28.41 -21.38 -27.43
N VAL A 49 -27.22 -21.80 -26.99
CA VAL A 49 -26.59 -23.07 -27.35
C VAL A 49 -26.09 -23.72 -26.06
N GLU A 50 -26.41 -24.99 -25.86
CA GLU A 50 -25.94 -25.74 -24.69
C GLU A 50 -24.40 -25.79 -24.66
N PRO A 51 -23.76 -25.48 -23.51
CA PRO A 51 -22.32 -25.56 -23.35
C PRO A 51 -21.76 -26.94 -23.71
N PRO A 52 -20.52 -27.02 -24.24
CA PRO A 52 -19.96 -28.27 -24.76
C PRO A 52 -19.74 -29.32 -23.66
N ARG A 53 -19.61 -28.89 -22.40
CA ARG A 53 -19.52 -29.76 -21.23
C ARG A 53 -19.85 -29.00 -19.95
N ARG A 54 -20.23 -29.75 -18.91
CA ARG A 54 -20.29 -29.24 -17.53
C ARG A 54 -19.02 -29.65 -16.80
N LEU A 55 -18.31 -28.67 -16.24
CA LEU A 55 -17.11 -28.89 -15.45
C LEU A 55 -17.46 -29.44 -14.07
N ALA A 56 -16.51 -30.14 -13.44
CA ALA A 56 -16.71 -30.78 -12.14
C ALA A 56 -17.21 -29.81 -11.05
N HIS A 57 -16.79 -28.54 -11.11
CA HIS A 57 -17.29 -27.47 -10.25
C HIS A 57 -17.84 -26.32 -11.13
N PRO A 58 -19.14 -26.36 -11.48
CA PRO A 58 -19.71 -25.40 -12.41
C PRO A 58 -19.98 -24.04 -11.74
N ALA A 59 -19.92 -22.98 -12.55
CA ALA A 59 -20.28 -21.62 -12.19
C ALA A 59 -21.16 -21.03 -13.30
N THR A 60 -22.23 -20.33 -12.92
CA THR A 60 -23.12 -19.66 -13.88
C THR A 60 -23.37 -18.23 -13.42
N ALA A 61 -23.34 -17.30 -14.37
CA ALA A 61 -23.68 -15.90 -14.17
C ALA A 61 -24.56 -15.38 -15.31
N MET A 62 -25.40 -14.39 -15.04
CA MET A 62 -26.29 -13.80 -16.05
C MET A 62 -26.59 -12.33 -15.77
N VAL A 63 -26.68 -11.52 -16.82
CA VAL A 63 -27.15 -10.14 -16.76
C VAL A 63 -28.13 -9.86 -17.90
N GLN A 64 -29.05 -8.94 -17.69
CA GLN A 64 -29.88 -8.36 -18.75
C GLN A 64 -29.47 -6.90 -18.95
N THR A 65 -29.39 -6.46 -20.19
CA THR A 65 -29.00 -5.10 -20.59
C THR A 65 -29.96 -4.57 -21.65
N ALA A 66 -30.17 -3.25 -21.70
CA ALA A 66 -30.95 -2.60 -22.75
C ALA A 66 -30.20 -2.51 -24.10
N ALA A 67 -28.90 -2.80 -24.14
CA ALA A 67 -28.11 -2.82 -25.37
C ALA A 67 -28.52 -3.97 -26.31
N SER A 68 -28.30 -3.80 -27.62
CA SER A 68 -28.57 -4.86 -28.61
C SER A 68 -27.50 -5.97 -28.55
N PRO A 69 -27.80 -7.21 -29.01
CA PRO A 69 -26.84 -8.31 -29.00
C PRO A 69 -25.52 -7.95 -29.69
N GLU A 70 -25.58 -7.20 -30.78
CA GLU A 70 -24.41 -6.77 -31.55
C GLU A 70 -23.52 -5.82 -30.76
N LYS A 71 -24.11 -4.86 -30.02
CA LYS A 71 -23.34 -3.94 -29.16
C LYS A 71 -22.65 -4.66 -28.01
N VAL A 72 -23.34 -5.63 -27.42
CA VAL A 72 -22.76 -6.46 -26.36
C VAL A 72 -21.61 -7.28 -26.92
N PHE A 73 -21.82 -7.96 -28.05
CA PHE A 73 -20.80 -8.82 -28.66
C PHE A 73 -19.58 -8.02 -29.12
N ALA A 74 -19.75 -6.80 -29.63
CA ALA A 74 -18.64 -5.94 -30.03
C ALA A 74 -17.68 -5.59 -28.90
N ILE A 75 -18.14 -5.49 -27.64
CA ILE A 75 -17.29 -5.22 -26.47
C ILE A 75 -16.69 -6.53 -25.94
N LEU A 76 -17.48 -7.59 -25.96
CA LEU A 76 -17.14 -8.89 -25.40
C LEU A 76 -16.13 -9.65 -26.26
N GLY A 77 -16.28 -9.56 -27.59
CA GLY A 77 -15.42 -10.18 -28.59
C GLY A 77 -14.15 -9.40 -28.90
N ASP A 78 -14.00 -8.16 -28.41
CA ASP A 78 -12.80 -7.34 -28.62
C ASP A 78 -11.78 -7.57 -27.48
N PRO A 79 -10.62 -8.20 -27.76
CA PRO A 79 -9.56 -8.38 -26.76
C PRO A 79 -9.12 -7.10 -26.06
N LYS A 80 -9.16 -5.95 -26.75
CA LYS A 80 -8.74 -4.66 -26.18
C LYS A 80 -9.69 -4.17 -25.10
N ARG A 81 -10.94 -4.64 -25.10
CA ARG A 81 -12.00 -4.25 -24.17
C ARG A 81 -12.14 -5.23 -23.00
N ILE A 82 -11.52 -6.42 -23.07
CA ILE A 82 -11.50 -7.39 -21.97
C ILE A 82 -11.08 -6.76 -20.63
N PRO A 83 -10.03 -5.90 -20.53
CA PRO A 83 -9.66 -5.24 -19.28
C PRO A 83 -10.74 -4.32 -18.69
N ASP A 84 -11.65 -3.80 -19.52
CA ASP A 84 -12.68 -2.85 -19.10
C ASP A 84 -13.80 -3.54 -18.31
N TRP A 85 -14.10 -4.80 -18.63
CA TRP A 85 -15.24 -5.52 -18.08
C TRP A 85 -14.90 -6.79 -17.31
N LEU A 86 -13.85 -7.53 -17.67
CA LEU A 86 -13.50 -8.79 -17.03
C LEU A 86 -12.73 -8.55 -15.72
N VAL A 87 -13.40 -8.63 -14.57
CA VAL A 87 -12.81 -8.21 -13.27
C VAL A 87 -11.65 -9.07 -12.81
N ILE A 88 -11.57 -10.31 -13.28
CA ILE A 88 -10.45 -11.20 -12.96
C ILE A 88 -9.22 -10.90 -13.82
N HIS A 89 -9.35 -10.15 -14.92
CA HIS A 89 -8.21 -9.81 -15.77
C HIS A 89 -7.26 -8.88 -15.02
N SER A 90 -5.98 -9.25 -14.96
CA SER A 90 -4.93 -8.38 -14.41
C SER A 90 -3.93 -7.93 -15.47
N ALA A 91 -3.54 -8.82 -16.38
CA ALA A 91 -2.66 -8.50 -17.50
C ALA A 91 -2.74 -9.56 -18.61
N TRP A 92 -2.16 -9.27 -19.77
CA TRP A 92 -1.87 -10.26 -20.79
C TRP A 92 -0.55 -10.96 -20.49
N SER A 93 -0.49 -12.28 -20.63
CA SER A 93 0.80 -12.99 -20.65
C SER A 93 1.38 -12.92 -22.04
N GLY A 94 2.13 -11.83 -22.30
CA GLY A 94 2.62 -11.48 -23.63
C GLY A 94 1.74 -10.43 -24.29
N HIS A 95 1.50 -10.56 -25.61
CA HIS A 95 0.65 -9.63 -26.35
C HIS A 95 -0.82 -10.08 -26.28
N PRO A 96 -1.79 -9.15 -26.19
CA PRO A 96 -3.20 -9.49 -26.37
C PRO A 96 -3.43 -10.13 -27.74
N PRO A 97 -4.37 -11.08 -27.87
CA PRO A 97 -4.74 -11.59 -29.18
C PRO A 97 -5.29 -10.46 -30.05
N ALA A 98 -5.07 -10.52 -31.37
CA ALA A 98 -5.58 -9.51 -32.29
C ALA A 98 -7.11 -9.56 -32.41
N GLU A 99 -7.66 -10.78 -32.34
CA GLU A 99 -9.09 -11.09 -32.37
C GLU A 99 -9.36 -12.38 -31.57
N LEU A 100 -10.62 -12.61 -31.18
CA LEU A 100 -11.05 -13.88 -30.61
C LEU A 100 -11.73 -14.70 -31.72
N ALA A 101 -10.94 -15.54 -32.40
CA ALA A 101 -11.42 -16.47 -33.41
C ALA A 101 -11.19 -17.93 -32.97
N GLU A 102 -11.99 -18.87 -33.47
CA GLU A 102 -11.86 -20.29 -33.13
C GLU A 102 -10.44 -20.81 -33.39
N GLY A 103 -9.86 -21.50 -32.39
CA GLY A 103 -8.49 -21.99 -32.41
C GLY A 103 -7.42 -20.99 -31.95
N VAL A 104 -7.75 -19.71 -31.73
CA VAL A 104 -6.80 -18.72 -31.19
C VAL A 104 -6.48 -19.04 -29.73
N ALA A 105 -5.18 -19.19 -29.44
CA ALA A 105 -4.68 -19.38 -28.09
C ALA A 105 -3.91 -18.16 -27.59
N PHE A 106 -4.09 -17.80 -26.32
CA PHE A 106 -3.42 -16.66 -25.71
C PHE A 106 -3.25 -16.85 -24.21
N GLY A 107 -2.21 -16.21 -23.66
CA GLY A 107 -1.96 -16.20 -22.23
C GLY A 107 -2.59 -14.99 -21.56
N GLN A 108 -3.20 -15.21 -20.40
CA GLN A 108 -3.81 -14.18 -19.58
C GLN A 108 -3.40 -14.36 -18.13
N ARG A 109 -3.04 -13.27 -17.45
CA ARG A 109 -2.92 -13.25 -16.00
C ARG A 109 -4.26 -12.86 -15.42
N VAL A 110 -4.73 -13.68 -14.50
CA VAL A 110 -5.98 -13.46 -13.78
C VAL A 110 -5.74 -13.41 -12.29
N VAL A 111 -6.57 -12.67 -11.57
CA VAL A 111 -6.60 -12.68 -10.10
C VAL A 111 -7.95 -13.21 -9.66
N LEU A 112 -7.91 -14.37 -9.00
CA LEU A 112 -9.10 -14.97 -8.39
C LEU A 112 -8.81 -15.20 -6.91
N MET A 113 -9.72 -14.77 -6.05
CA MET A 113 -9.54 -14.83 -4.58
C MET A 113 -8.23 -14.17 -4.11
N GLY A 114 -7.77 -13.12 -4.80
CA GLY A 114 -6.52 -12.41 -4.49
C GLY A 114 -5.24 -13.15 -4.91
N VAL A 115 -5.35 -14.30 -5.56
CA VAL A 115 -4.20 -15.08 -6.04
C VAL A 115 -3.98 -14.80 -7.54
N PRO A 116 -2.86 -14.16 -7.93
CA PRO A 116 -2.51 -14.02 -9.34
C PRO A 116 -2.13 -15.39 -9.91
N SER A 117 -2.75 -15.75 -11.02
CA SER A 117 -2.54 -17.00 -11.73
C SER A 117 -2.39 -16.72 -13.22
N GLU A 118 -1.53 -17.48 -13.89
CA GLU A 118 -1.47 -17.48 -15.34
C GLU A 118 -2.40 -18.57 -15.88
N VAL A 119 -3.20 -18.21 -16.88
CA VAL A 119 -4.13 -19.10 -17.59
C VAL A 119 -3.85 -18.99 -19.07
N ARG A 120 -3.76 -20.12 -19.75
CA ARG A 120 -3.62 -20.16 -21.20
C ARG A 120 -4.95 -20.54 -21.82
N TRP A 121 -5.61 -19.55 -22.43
CA TRP A 121 -6.89 -19.73 -23.11
C TRP A 121 -6.71 -20.26 -24.52
N THR A 122 -7.70 -21.02 -24.96
CA THR A 122 -7.97 -21.38 -26.35
C THR A 122 -9.43 -21.07 -26.63
N VAL A 123 -9.70 -20.26 -27.64
CA VAL A 123 -11.06 -19.99 -28.12
C VAL A 123 -11.57 -21.23 -28.84
N THR A 124 -12.67 -21.81 -28.36
CA THR A 124 -13.19 -23.09 -28.86
C THR A 124 -14.41 -22.95 -29.76
N ARG A 125 -15.11 -21.81 -29.73
CA ARG A 125 -16.20 -21.50 -30.66
C ARG A 125 -16.55 -20.01 -30.64
N VAL A 126 -16.87 -19.45 -31.80
CA VAL A 126 -17.33 -18.06 -31.93
C VAL A 126 -18.45 -18.01 -32.97
N ASP A 127 -19.67 -17.66 -32.57
CA ASP A 127 -20.79 -17.41 -33.49
C ASP A 127 -21.34 -16.01 -33.21
N GLU A 128 -20.83 -14.98 -33.88
CA GLU A 128 -21.27 -13.60 -33.70
C GLU A 128 -22.75 -13.42 -34.10
N PRO A 129 -23.58 -12.69 -33.31
CA PRO A 129 -23.31 -12.07 -32.00
C PRO A 129 -23.75 -12.94 -30.81
N THR A 130 -23.89 -14.25 -30.99
CA THR A 130 -24.61 -15.15 -30.08
C THR A 130 -23.75 -15.98 -29.13
N VAL A 131 -22.52 -16.35 -29.51
CA VAL A 131 -21.69 -17.30 -28.77
C VAL A 131 -20.21 -16.92 -28.79
N LEU A 132 -19.56 -16.97 -27.62
CA LEU A 132 -18.10 -16.96 -27.47
C LEU A 132 -17.70 -18.00 -26.40
N TRP A 133 -17.03 -19.06 -26.81
CA TRP A 133 -16.59 -20.12 -25.91
C TRP A 133 -15.08 -20.23 -25.88
N MET A 134 -14.57 -20.43 -24.68
CA MET A 134 -13.14 -20.54 -24.43
C MET A 134 -12.88 -21.54 -23.31
N GLU A 135 -11.81 -22.32 -23.47
CA GLU A 135 -11.27 -23.17 -22.42
C GLU A 135 -9.84 -22.74 -22.10
N ALA A 136 -9.39 -22.97 -20.87
CA ALA A 136 -8.03 -22.65 -20.48
C ALA A 136 -7.39 -23.68 -19.58
N ASP A 137 -6.08 -23.81 -19.74
CA ASP A 137 -5.21 -24.50 -18.80
C ASP A 137 -4.71 -23.50 -17.76
N GLY A 138 -5.06 -23.75 -16.50
CA GLY A 138 -4.61 -23.01 -15.34
C GLY A 138 -3.52 -23.76 -14.54
N PRO A 139 -3.05 -23.18 -13.44
CA PRO A 139 -1.98 -23.76 -12.64
C PRO A 139 -2.37 -25.12 -12.05
N MET A 140 -1.36 -25.94 -11.79
CA MET A 140 -1.48 -27.25 -11.12
C MET A 140 -2.43 -28.24 -11.83
N GLY A 141 -2.54 -28.16 -13.15
CA GLY A 141 -3.37 -29.06 -13.96
C GLY A 141 -4.87 -28.78 -13.83
N THR A 142 -5.23 -27.52 -13.57
CA THR A 142 -6.63 -27.09 -13.51
C THR A 142 -7.10 -26.71 -14.91
N THR A 143 -8.32 -27.10 -15.28
CA THR A 143 -8.98 -26.62 -16.49
C THR A 143 -10.11 -25.65 -16.13
N VAL A 144 -10.21 -24.56 -16.88
CA VAL A 144 -11.23 -23.53 -16.72
C VAL A 144 -12.05 -23.47 -18.01
N GLY A 145 -13.37 -23.38 -17.89
CA GLY A 145 -14.28 -23.19 -19.03
C GLY A 145 -15.09 -21.93 -18.87
N CYS A 146 -15.21 -21.18 -19.96
CA CYS A 146 -16.04 -19.99 -20.06
C CYS A 146 -16.87 -20.11 -21.36
N TYR A 147 -18.15 -20.42 -21.21
CA TYR A 147 -19.08 -20.65 -22.31
C TYR A 147 -20.14 -19.56 -22.28
N LEU A 148 -19.92 -18.50 -23.05
CA LEU A 148 -20.82 -17.37 -23.10
C LEU A 148 -21.90 -17.56 -24.18
N SER A 149 -23.14 -17.16 -23.85
CA SER A 149 -24.25 -17.05 -24.80
C SER A 149 -24.99 -15.71 -24.66
N ILE A 150 -25.46 -15.18 -25.79
CA ILE A 150 -26.17 -13.91 -25.92
C ILE A 150 -27.52 -14.16 -26.59
N ALA A 151 -28.61 -13.83 -25.90
CA ALA A 151 -29.98 -14.00 -26.38
C ALA A 151 -30.71 -12.65 -26.43
N ALA A 152 -31.45 -12.40 -27.50
CA ALA A 152 -32.40 -11.29 -27.52
C ALA A 152 -33.54 -11.53 -26.51
N ALA A 153 -33.95 -10.49 -25.79
CA ALA A 153 -35.08 -10.51 -24.86
C ALA A 153 -36.10 -9.40 -25.22
N SER A 154 -37.29 -9.44 -24.62
CA SER A 154 -38.38 -8.49 -24.90
C SER A 154 -38.00 -7.02 -24.68
N SER A 155 -36.99 -6.74 -23.85
CA SER A 155 -36.45 -5.40 -23.60
C SER A 155 -34.92 -5.38 -23.54
N GLY A 156 -34.26 -5.80 -24.62
CA GLY A 156 -32.79 -5.75 -24.78
C GLY A 156 -32.15 -7.11 -24.98
N THR A 157 -31.08 -7.39 -24.24
CA THR A 157 -30.24 -8.58 -24.41
C THR A 157 -29.96 -9.25 -23.08
N VAL A 158 -30.02 -10.59 -23.05
CA VAL A 158 -29.55 -11.41 -21.94
C VAL A 158 -28.18 -11.97 -22.30
N VAL A 159 -27.20 -11.75 -21.43
CA VAL A 159 -25.86 -12.32 -21.53
C VAL A 159 -25.71 -13.33 -20.40
N ARG A 160 -25.36 -14.55 -20.76
CA ARG A 160 -25.19 -15.66 -19.84
C ARG A 160 -23.80 -16.28 -20.00
N ILE A 161 -23.14 -16.54 -18.89
CA ILE A 161 -21.90 -17.33 -18.85
C ILE A 161 -22.20 -18.62 -18.10
N ASP A 162 -21.97 -19.73 -18.77
CA ASP A 162 -21.88 -21.05 -18.16
C ASP A 162 -20.42 -21.48 -18.19
N GLY A 163 -19.89 -21.95 -17.07
CA GLY A 163 -18.48 -22.27 -16.98
C GLY A 163 -18.15 -23.01 -15.71
N GLY A 164 -16.92 -22.84 -15.23
CA GLY A 164 -16.47 -23.46 -14.00
C GLY A 164 -15.00 -23.86 -14.05
N VAL A 165 -14.63 -24.74 -13.13
CA VAL A 165 -13.28 -25.27 -13.00
C VAL A 165 -13.31 -26.77 -12.73
N GLU A 166 -12.25 -27.47 -13.14
CA GLU A 166 -12.00 -28.86 -12.79
C GLU A 166 -10.50 -29.17 -12.71
N GLY A 167 -10.15 -30.25 -12.02
CA GLY A 167 -8.76 -30.66 -11.82
C GLY A 167 -8.58 -31.44 -10.54
N ASP A 168 -7.53 -32.27 -10.46
CA ASP A 168 -7.30 -33.15 -9.31
C ASP A 168 -7.13 -32.40 -7.98
N VAL A 169 -6.55 -31.20 -8.06
CA VAL A 169 -6.32 -30.30 -6.91
C VAL A 169 -7.59 -29.64 -6.39
N LEU A 170 -8.68 -29.68 -7.17
CA LEU A 170 -9.97 -29.09 -6.84
C LEU A 170 -10.95 -30.11 -6.22
N LYS A 171 -10.57 -31.39 -6.13
CA LYS A 171 -11.38 -32.43 -5.48
C LYS A 171 -11.70 -32.05 -4.03
N GLY A 172 -12.99 -32.08 -3.68
CA GLY A 172 -13.48 -31.76 -2.34
C GLY A 172 -13.93 -30.30 -2.18
N PRO A 173 -13.93 -29.74 -0.96
CA PRO A 173 -14.58 -28.44 -0.68
C PRO A 173 -13.90 -27.25 -1.36
N MET A 174 -12.63 -27.37 -1.76
CA MET A 174 -11.88 -26.29 -2.41
C MET A 174 -12.45 -25.96 -3.80
N GLY A 175 -12.77 -26.96 -4.62
CA GLY A 175 -13.33 -26.74 -5.95
C GLY A 175 -14.66 -25.97 -5.92
N SER A 176 -15.51 -26.25 -4.94
CA SER A 176 -16.77 -25.52 -4.74
C SER A 176 -16.58 -24.06 -4.31
N VAL A 177 -15.50 -23.75 -3.57
CA VAL A 177 -15.15 -22.37 -3.20
C VAL A 177 -14.63 -21.62 -4.42
N VAL A 178 -13.70 -22.21 -5.17
CA VAL A 178 -13.15 -21.62 -6.39
C VAL A 178 -14.26 -21.36 -7.43
N ALA A 179 -15.14 -22.33 -7.67
CA ALA A 179 -16.26 -22.16 -8.59
C ALA A 179 -17.24 -21.06 -8.13
N ARG A 180 -17.50 -20.93 -6.83
CA ARG A 180 -18.34 -19.83 -6.30
C ARG A 180 -17.68 -18.48 -6.54
N SER A 181 -16.41 -18.31 -6.18
CA SER A 181 -15.68 -17.06 -6.40
C SER A 181 -15.58 -16.72 -7.88
N LEU A 182 -15.41 -17.72 -8.74
CA LEU A 182 -15.44 -17.54 -10.20
C LEU A 182 -16.81 -17.06 -10.66
N GLY A 183 -17.89 -17.66 -10.18
CA GLY A 183 -19.26 -17.24 -10.49
C GLY A 183 -19.58 -15.81 -10.04
N GLU A 184 -19.14 -15.42 -8.84
CA GLU A 184 -19.29 -14.04 -8.34
C GLU A 184 -18.52 -13.04 -9.19
N ALA A 185 -17.27 -13.37 -9.57
CA ALA A 185 -16.46 -12.54 -10.42
C ALA A 185 -17.03 -12.44 -11.85
N MET A 186 -17.57 -13.52 -12.40
CA MET A 186 -18.28 -13.53 -13.68
C MET A 186 -19.54 -12.66 -13.61
N GLN A 187 -20.31 -12.72 -12.52
CA GLN A 187 -21.49 -11.86 -12.34
C GLN A 187 -21.13 -10.38 -12.32
N GLN A 188 -20.08 -10.00 -11.59
CA GLN A 188 -19.58 -8.62 -11.58
C GLN A 188 -19.06 -8.18 -12.95
N SER A 189 -18.39 -9.09 -13.67
CA SER A 189 -17.89 -8.82 -15.02
C SER A 189 -19.02 -8.56 -16.00
N LEU A 190 -20.09 -9.36 -15.94
CA LEU A 190 -21.28 -9.16 -16.76
C LEU A 190 -22.00 -7.84 -16.45
N GLN A 191 -22.06 -7.42 -15.18
CA GLN A 191 -22.62 -6.12 -14.81
C GLN A 191 -21.83 -4.95 -15.42
N LYS A 192 -20.49 -5.02 -15.43
CA LYS A 192 -19.65 -4.01 -16.11
C LYS A 192 -19.86 -4.01 -17.62
N LEU A 193 -19.91 -5.20 -18.22
CA LEU A 193 -20.16 -5.36 -19.66
C LEU A 193 -21.50 -4.72 -20.07
N ALA A 194 -22.57 -4.98 -19.31
CA ALA A 194 -23.89 -4.38 -19.55
C ALA A 194 -23.85 -2.85 -19.51
N ALA A 195 -23.20 -2.27 -18.50
CA ALA A 195 -23.05 -0.82 -18.38
C ALA A 195 -22.24 -0.21 -19.55
N LEU A 196 -21.17 -0.89 -20.00
CA LEU A 196 -20.37 -0.46 -21.15
C LEU A 196 -21.16 -0.55 -22.47
N ALA A 197 -22.01 -1.56 -22.62
CA ALA A 197 -22.83 -1.76 -23.82
C ALA A 197 -23.96 -0.72 -23.93
N GLU A 198 -24.53 -0.29 -22.81
CA GLU A 198 -25.59 0.73 -22.75
C GLU A 198 -25.06 2.14 -23.02
N THR A 199 -23.83 2.43 -22.62
CA THR A 199 -23.21 3.76 -22.73
C THR A 199 -22.62 4.06 -24.12
N GLY A 200 -22.49 3.06 -25.00
CA GLY A 200 -22.21 3.22 -26.44
C GLY A 200 -20.82 3.77 -26.76
N SER A 201 -19.80 2.91 -26.86
CA SER A 201 -18.44 3.31 -27.25
C SER A 201 -18.14 2.91 -28.71
N GLY A 202 -18.52 3.78 -29.63
CA GLY A 202 -18.01 3.81 -31.01
C GLY A 202 -16.95 4.88 -31.16
N GLU A 203 -15.85 4.80 -30.40
CA GLU A 203 -14.62 5.54 -30.70
C GLU A 203 -13.42 4.69 -30.24
N ALA A 204 -12.55 4.39 -31.20
CA ALA A 204 -11.32 3.66 -31.00
C ALA A 204 -10.45 4.35 -29.94
N HIS A 205 -9.76 3.55 -29.13
CA HIS A 205 -8.62 4.01 -28.32
C HIS A 205 -7.50 4.54 -29.24
N SER A 206 -7.68 5.75 -29.79
CA SER A 206 -6.59 6.72 -29.82
C SER A 206 -6.11 6.82 -28.39
N ALA A 207 -4.80 6.81 -28.18
CA ALA A 207 -4.19 7.26 -26.93
C ALA A 207 -5.03 8.43 -26.42
N THR A 208 -5.74 8.23 -25.31
CA THR A 208 -6.45 9.32 -24.68
C THR A 208 -5.35 10.26 -24.26
N ALA A 209 -5.20 11.33 -25.04
CA ALA A 209 -4.87 12.61 -24.48
C ALA A 209 -5.68 12.69 -23.20
N LYS A 210 -4.96 12.81 -22.07
CA LYS A 210 -5.55 13.17 -20.77
C LYS A 210 -6.72 14.12 -21.06
N PRO A 211 -7.91 13.92 -20.49
CA PRO A 211 -8.99 14.89 -20.66
C PRO A 211 -8.35 16.25 -20.49
N VAL A 212 -8.43 17.11 -21.52
CA VAL A 212 -7.94 18.48 -21.40
C VAL A 212 -8.63 18.96 -20.13
N PRO A 213 -7.89 19.27 -19.05
CA PRO A 213 -8.54 19.60 -17.81
C PRO A 213 -9.44 20.78 -18.15
N THR A 214 -10.75 20.61 -17.97
CA THR A 214 -11.60 21.77 -17.75
C THR A 214 -10.91 22.51 -16.62
N VAL A 215 -10.27 23.62 -16.96
CA VAL A 215 -9.49 24.39 -16.00
C VAL A 215 -10.48 24.73 -14.90
N ARG A 216 -10.34 24.08 -13.72
CA ARG A 216 -11.17 24.39 -12.56
C ARG A 216 -10.96 25.87 -12.33
N GLN A 217 -12.04 26.65 -12.42
CA GLN A 217 -11.95 28.08 -12.20
C GLN A 217 -12.13 28.38 -10.71
N PRO A 218 -11.51 29.45 -10.22
CA PRO A 218 -11.74 29.91 -8.86
C PRO A 218 -13.22 30.16 -8.60
N ARG A 219 -13.69 29.77 -7.42
CA ARG A 219 -15.13 29.80 -7.06
C ARG A 219 -15.69 31.22 -6.95
N ARG A 220 -14.84 32.17 -6.58
CA ARG A 220 -15.18 33.59 -6.46
C ARG A 220 -14.00 34.45 -6.88
N ALA A 221 -14.28 35.74 -7.07
CA ALA A 221 -13.23 36.74 -7.21
C ALA A 221 -12.33 36.71 -5.96
N LYS A 222 -11.02 36.87 -6.18
CA LYS A 222 -10.05 36.82 -5.09
C LYS A 222 -10.30 37.95 -4.08
N PRO A 223 -10.50 37.64 -2.79
CA PRO A 223 -10.65 38.67 -1.77
C PRO A 223 -9.39 39.54 -1.61
N ALA A 224 -9.55 40.69 -0.95
CA ALA A 224 -8.41 41.54 -0.59
C ALA A 224 -7.44 40.81 0.35
N PRO A 225 -6.14 41.17 0.35
CA PRO A 225 -5.17 40.62 1.28
C PRO A 225 -5.62 40.69 2.75
N ILE A 226 -5.26 39.68 3.53
CA ILE A 226 -5.59 39.59 4.95
C ILE A 226 -4.43 40.11 5.77
N ARG A 227 -4.68 41.03 6.70
CA ARG A 227 -3.65 41.50 7.65
C ARG A 227 -3.40 40.41 8.70
N TYR A 228 -2.20 39.83 8.73
CA TYR A 228 -1.80 38.94 9.81
C TYR A 228 -1.34 39.76 11.02
N GLN A 229 -2.08 39.67 12.13
CA GLN A 229 -1.99 40.54 13.30
C GLN A 229 -0.63 40.46 13.98
N ARG A 230 -0.07 39.25 14.13
CA ARG A 230 1.18 39.08 14.88
C ARG A 230 2.39 39.72 14.19
N THR A 231 2.51 39.60 12.87
CA THR A 231 3.66 40.15 12.14
C THR A 231 3.36 41.50 11.48
N GLY A 232 2.08 41.88 11.37
CA GLY A 232 1.67 43.06 10.62
C GLY A 232 2.00 42.95 9.12
N VAL A 233 2.00 41.74 8.55
CA VAL A 233 2.18 41.54 7.11
C VAL A 233 0.83 41.25 6.47
N ASP A 234 0.61 41.82 5.28
CA ASP A 234 -0.55 41.48 4.46
C ASP A 234 -0.25 40.20 3.71
N ILE A 235 -1.10 39.19 3.90
CA ILE A 235 -0.96 37.88 3.29
C ILE A 235 -2.01 37.69 2.20
N ASP A 236 -1.68 36.86 1.22
CA ASP A 236 -2.60 36.50 0.15
C ASP A 236 -3.87 35.86 0.71
N ALA A 237 -5.05 36.31 0.27
CA ALA A 237 -6.35 35.83 0.76
C ALA A 237 -6.55 34.31 0.62
N TRP A 238 -5.89 33.70 -0.37
CA TRP A 238 -5.94 32.27 -0.63
C TRP A 238 -4.76 31.50 -0.05
N THR A 239 -3.98 32.11 0.85
CA THR A 239 -2.92 31.40 1.57
C THR A 239 -3.53 30.24 2.37
N PRO A 240 -3.07 28.98 2.17
CA PRO A 240 -3.60 27.84 2.90
C PRO A 240 -3.11 27.80 4.35
N VAL A 241 -4.06 27.70 5.27
CA VAL A 241 -3.83 27.60 6.72
C VAL A 241 -4.50 26.37 7.29
N ILE A 242 -3.79 25.64 8.16
CA ILE A 242 -4.38 24.67 9.08
C ILE A 242 -4.90 25.47 10.28
N VAL A 243 -6.21 25.40 10.52
CA VAL A 243 -6.87 26.15 11.60
C VAL A 243 -7.29 25.29 12.78
N GLY A 244 -7.45 23.99 12.55
CA GLY A 244 -7.89 23.04 13.58
C GLY A 244 -7.27 21.67 13.38
N VAL A 245 -6.85 21.05 14.48
CA VAL A 245 -6.35 19.67 14.50
C VAL A 245 -6.98 18.88 15.63
N GLY A 246 -7.24 17.59 15.38
CA GLY A 246 -7.80 16.69 16.36
C GLY A 246 -7.18 15.31 16.24
N GLN A 247 -6.92 14.68 17.38
CA GLN A 247 -6.39 13.32 17.47
C GLN A 247 -7.20 12.51 18.47
N LEU A 248 -7.31 11.22 18.19
CA LEU A 248 -7.98 10.25 19.06
C LEU A 248 -7.19 8.94 19.07
N VAL A 249 -7.17 8.31 20.24
CA VAL A 249 -6.69 6.95 20.45
C VAL A 249 -7.74 6.20 21.27
N ASP A 250 -8.14 5.01 20.80
CA ASP A 250 -9.08 4.13 21.48
C ASP A 250 -8.41 2.78 21.71
N ARG A 251 -7.99 2.51 22.95
CA ARG A 251 -7.26 1.28 23.31
C ARG A 251 -8.19 0.13 23.66
N ASP A 252 -9.52 0.33 23.65
CA ASP A 252 -10.47 -0.73 23.95
C ASP A 252 -10.69 -1.62 22.72
N ASN A 253 -10.26 -2.88 22.84
CA ASN A 253 -10.44 -3.93 21.83
C ASN A 253 -11.32 -5.08 22.34
N THR A 254 -11.98 -4.88 23.48
CA THR A 254 -12.72 -5.94 24.18
C THR A 254 -14.06 -6.25 23.51
N THR A 255 -14.63 -5.29 22.79
CA THR A 255 -15.92 -5.43 22.09
C THR A 255 -15.74 -5.47 20.57
N SER A 256 -16.67 -6.13 19.87
CA SER A 256 -16.80 -6.08 18.40
C SER A 256 -17.68 -4.90 17.94
N THR A 257 -18.17 -4.09 18.89
CA THR A 257 -19.00 -2.90 18.67
C THR A 257 -18.20 -1.60 18.69
N GLY A 258 -16.88 -1.68 18.62
CA GLY A 258 -16.01 -0.51 18.50
C GLY A 258 -16.33 0.31 17.24
N LYS A 259 -15.84 1.55 17.20
CA LYS A 259 -16.14 2.48 16.11
C LYS A 259 -15.38 2.09 14.83
N ASP A 260 -16.07 2.17 13.70
CA ASP A 260 -15.47 2.06 12.38
C ASP A 260 -14.51 3.25 12.10
N PRO A 261 -13.55 3.11 11.18
CA PRO A 261 -12.59 4.17 10.87
C PRO A 261 -13.21 5.53 10.50
N ALA A 262 -14.23 5.57 9.64
CA ALA A 262 -14.91 6.82 9.27
C ALA A 262 -15.60 7.48 10.47
N SER A 263 -16.17 6.70 11.40
CA SER A 263 -16.72 7.19 12.65
C SER A 263 -15.66 7.76 13.61
N LEU A 264 -14.46 7.17 13.66
CA LEU A 264 -13.33 7.72 14.42
C LEU A 264 -12.79 9.01 13.77
N ALA A 265 -12.63 9.03 12.44
CA ALA A 265 -12.21 10.21 11.69
C ALA A 265 -13.18 11.39 11.87
N ALA A 266 -14.50 11.14 11.82
CA ALA A 266 -15.52 12.15 12.08
C ALA A 266 -15.42 12.73 13.51
N GLN A 267 -15.06 11.91 14.51
CA GLN A 267 -14.81 12.41 15.86
C GLN A 267 -13.54 13.25 15.94
N ALA A 268 -12.46 12.82 15.29
CA ALA A 268 -11.23 13.59 15.23
C ALA A 268 -11.44 14.95 14.54
N LEU A 269 -12.29 15.03 13.51
CA LEU A 269 -12.69 16.29 12.88
C LEU A 269 -13.51 17.18 13.82
N ARG A 270 -14.39 16.63 14.65
CA ARG A 270 -15.08 17.42 15.69
C ARG A 270 -14.11 17.99 16.73
N LEU A 271 -13.08 17.23 17.10
CA LEU A 271 -11.99 17.73 17.95
C LEU A 271 -11.20 18.84 17.24
N ALA A 272 -10.95 18.70 15.93
CA ALA A 272 -10.29 19.73 15.14
C ALA A 272 -11.10 21.04 15.06
N ALA A 273 -12.42 20.95 14.91
CA ALA A 273 -13.29 22.12 14.91
C ALA A 273 -13.35 22.80 16.29
N ALA A 274 -13.31 22.00 17.38
CA ALA A 274 -13.18 22.51 18.73
C ALA A 274 -11.82 23.21 18.96
N ASP A 275 -10.73 22.66 18.43
CA ASP A 275 -9.40 23.29 18.49
C ASP A 275 -9.35 24.63 17.73
N ALA A 276 -10.03 24.72 16.59
CA ALA A 276 -10.20 25.97 15.84
C ALA A 276 -11.08 27.00 16.57
N GLY A 277 -11.92 26.57 17.51
CA GLY A 277 -12.89 27.40 18.21
C GLY A 277 -14.15 27.72 17.41
N VAL A 278 -14.32 27.11 16.22
CA VAL A 278 -15.43 27.39 15.29
C VAL A 278 -16.05 26.07 14.79
N PRO A 279 -17.05 25.53 15.51
CA PRO A 279 -17.70 24.27 15.13
C PRO A 279 -18.36 24.27 13.74
N SER A 280 -18.82 25.43 13.25
CA SER A 280 -19.49 25.54 11.95
C SER A 280 -18.58 25.23 10.76
N LEU A 281 -17.25 25.29 10.93
CA LEU A 281 -16.28 24.88 9.89
C LEU A 281 -16.54 23.47 9.36
N LEU A 282 -17.18 22.60 10.15
CA LEU A 282 -17.57 21.27 9.68
C LEU A 282 -18.71 21.33 8.66
N SER A 283 -19.80 22.03 8.98
CA SER A 283 -20.96 22.15 8.08
C SER A 283 -20.66 23.01 6.86
N ASP A 284 -19.78 24.01 7.02
CA ASP A 284 -19.43 24.99 5.99
C ASP A 284 -18.38 24.45 5.01
N ALA A 285 -17.84 23.25 5.27
CA ALA A 285 -16.83 22.63 4.44
C ALA A 285 -17.35 22.30 3.03
N ASP A 286 -16.61 22.75 2.03
CA ASP A 286 -16.94 22.55 0.62
C ASP A 286 -16.16 21.40 -0.03
N SER A 287 -15.19 20.83 0.70
CA SER A 287 -14.44 19.62 0.34
C SER A 287 -14.27 18.72 1.57
N VAL A 288 -14.61 17.44 1.44
CA VAL A 288 -14.28 16.42 2.46
C VAL A 288 -13.34 15.39 1.86
N ARG A 289 -12.28 15.08 2.59
CA ARG A 289 -11.18 14.25 2.11
C ARG A 289 -10.84 13.16 3.10
N PHE A 290 -10.62 11.95 2.61
CA PHE A 290 -10.39 10.77 3.44
C PHE A 290 -9.10 10.05 3.05
N VAL A 291 -8.24 9.83 4.03
CA VAL A 291 -7.14 8.87 3.91
C VAL A 291 -7.75 7.47 4.00
N ALA A 292 -7.71 6.72 2.90
CA ALA A 292 -8.31 5.39 2.82
C ALA A 292 -7.78 4.49 3.94
N SER A 293 -8.69 3.87 4.67
CA SER A 293 -8.36 2.96 5.77
C SER A 293 -7.94 1.59 5.25
N VAL A 294 -6.85 1.06 5.80
CA VAL A 294 -6.35 -0.30 5.55
C VAL A 294 -7.23 -1.34 6.27
N SER A 295 -7.73 -1.01 7.47
CA SER A 295 -8.52 -1.92 8.31
C SER A 295 -9.98 -2.07 7.86
N TRP A 296 -10.55 -1.09 7.15
CA TRP A 296 -11.88 -1.19 6.57
C TRP A 296 -12.01 -0.42 5.26
N ARG A 297 -12.47 -1.10 4.20
CA ARG A 297 -12.63 -0.49 2.87
C ARG A 297 -13.99 0.18 2.73
N TYR A 298 -13.99 1.44 2.32
CA TYR A 298 -15.19 2.19 1.96
C TYR A 298 -15.26 2.39 0.45
N ALA A 299 -16.48 2.44 -0.08
CA ALA A 299 -16.73 2.84 -1.46
C ALA A 299 -16.42 4.33 -1.66
N ASP A 300 -16.94 5.19 -0.77
CA ASP A 300 -16.54 6.59 -0.58
C ASP A 300 -16.53 6.91 0.93
N GLY A 301 -15.36 6.81 1.56
CA GLY A 301 -15.21 7.11 2.98
C GLY A 301 -15.31 8.60 3.29
N ALA A 302 -15.01 9.47 2.34
CA ALA A 302 -15.16 10.92 2.50
C ALA A 302 -16.64 11.33 2.55
N ALA A 303 -17.50 10.72 1.74
CA ALA A 303 -18.96 10.92 1.84
C ALA A 303 -19.52 10.44 3.18
N VAL A 304 -19.07 9.28 3.67
CA VAL A 304 -19.48 8.75 4.99
C VAL A 304 -19.05 9.70 6.12
N ILE A 305 -17.86 10.29 6.03
CA ILE A 305 -17.40 11.31 6.98
C ILE A 305 -18.26 12.57 6.88
N ALA A 306 -18.53 13.05 5.67
CA ALA A 306 -19.32 14.25 5.42
C ALA A 306 -20.70 14.16 6.08
N GLU A 307 -21.41 13.05 5.86
CA GLU A 307 -22.70 12.77 6.50
C GLU A 307 -22.59 12.83 8.03
N LYS A 308 -21.59 12.16 8.61
CA LYS A 308 -21.40 12.10 10.07
C LYS A 308 -21.09 13.45 10.70
N VAL A 309 -20.38 14.35 10.00
CA VAL A 309 -20.05 15.69 10.51
C VAL A 309 -21.05 16.76 10.11
N GLY A 310 -22.07 16.41 9.31
CA GLY A 310 -23.09 17.35 8.84
C GLY A 310 -22.60 18.28 7.72
N ALA A 311 -21.57 17.87 6.96
CA ALA A 311 -21.06 18.59 5.81
C ALA A 311 -21.84 18.21 4.54
N ALA A 312 -22.04 19.18 3.65
CA ALA A 312 -22.58 18.96 2.30
C ALA A 312 -21.54 19.41 1.25
N PRO A 313 -20.40 18.71 1.13
CA PRO A 313 -19.31 19.16 0.29
C PRO A 313 -19.66 19.08 -1.19
N GLN A 314 -19.04 19.94 -1.99
CA GLN A 314 -19.15 19.88 -3.45
C GLN A 314 -18.29 18.76 -4.04
N GLU A 315 -17.24 18.34 -3.31
CA GLU A 315 -16.40 17.22 -3.71
C GLU A 315 -15.99 16.33 -2.53
N THR A 316 -15.90 15.04 -2.82
CA THR A 316 -15.29 14.04 -1.96
C THR A 316 -13.99 13.56 -2.58
N VAL A 317 -12.90 13.55 -1.80
CA VAL A 317 -11.58 13.07 -2.26
C VAL A 317 -11.14 11.92 -1.37
N GLN A 318 -10.69 10.83 -1.97
CA GLN A 318 -10.13 9.70 -1.21
C GLN A 318 -8.74 9.36 -1.71
N THR A 319 -7.82 8.92 -0.85
CA THR A 319 -6.56 8.35 -1.36
C THR A 319 -6.78 6.99 -2.00
N THR A 320 -5.81 6.54 -2.78
CA THR A 320 -5.62 5.12 -3.08
C THR A 320 -5.63 4.26 -1.81
N GLN A 321 -6.02 2.99 -1.95
CA GLN A 321 -6.25 2.10 -0.80
C GLN A 321 -4.99 1.86 0.04
N PHE A 322 -3.80 1.86 -0.58
CA PHE A 322 -2.54 1.57 0.09
C PHE A 322 -1.50 2.66 -0.18
N GLY A 323 -0.87 3.16 0.89
CA GLY A 323 0.22 4.13 0.83
C GLY A 323 0.20 5.08 2.04
N GLY A 324 1.21 4.98 2.90
CA GLY A 324 1.44 5.94 3.99
C GLY A 324 1.77 7.35 3.54
N ASP A 325 2.03 7.57 2.25
CA ASP A 325 2.14 8.88 1.63
C ASP A 325 0.79 9.61 1.49
N GLY A 326 -0.32 8.87 1.51
CA GLY A 326 -1.65 9.36 1.18
C GLY A 326 -2.11 10.54 2.04
N SER A 327 -1.83 10.51 3.35
CA SER A 327 -2.14 11.59 4.29
C SER A 327 -1.49 12.92 3.89
N GLN A 328 -0.18 12.92 3.68
CA GLN A 328 0.54 14.11 3.23
C GLN A 328 0.12 14.53 1.82
N ARG A 329 -0.12 13.58 0.91
CA ARG A 329 -0.61 13.87 -0.44
C ARG A 329 -1.96 14.59 -0.42
N LEU A 330 -2.88 14.22 0.47
CA LEU A 330 -4.15 14.93 0.65
C LEU A 330 -3.97 16.36 1.17
N ILE A 331 -3.05 16.57 2.12
CA ILE A 331 -2.70 17.91 2.61
C ILE A 331 -2.14 18.75 1.46
N ASN A 332 -1.25 18.17 0.65
CA ASN A 332 -0.62 18.85 -0.49
C ASN A 332 -1.67 19.28 -1.52
N ASP A 333 -2.60 18.38 -1.86
CA ASP A 333 -3.70 18.62 -2.81
C ASP A 333 -4.68 19.66 -2.26
N ALA A 334 -5.01 19.62 -0.96
CA ALA A 334 -5.93 20.58 -0.34
C ALA A 334 -5.33 21.98 -0.30
N ALA A 335 -4.07 22.10 0.12
CA ALA A 335 -3.35 23.37 0.12
C ALA A 335 -3.19 23.94 -1.30
N ALA A 336 -3.01 23.10 -2.32
CA ALA A 336 -2.95 23.54 -3.71
C ALA A 336 -4.31 24.02 -4.22
N ASP A 337 -5.38 23.28 -3.94
CA ASP A 337 -6.74 23.69 -4.32
C ASP A 337 -7.13 25.02 -3.64
N ILE A 338 -6.77 25.19 -2.36
CA ILE A 338 -6.98 26.45 -1.62
C ILE A 338 -6.18 27.59 -2.24
N ALA A 339 -4.87 27.40 -2.49
CA ALA A 339 -4.02 28.42 -3.08
C ALA A 339 -4.46 28.86 -4.49
N ASN A 340 -5.19 28.00 -5.20
CA ASN A 340 -5.77 28.28 -6.51
C ASN A 340 -7.24 28.76 -6.44
N GLY A 341 -7.81 28.96 -5.25
CA GLY A 341 -9.18 29.43 -5.06
C GLY A 341 -10.27 28.41 -5.46
N LEU A 342 -9.92 27.12 -5.51
CA LEU A 342 -10.82 26.03 -5.90
C LEU A 342 -11.59 25.44 -4.71
N VAL A 343 -11.03 25.59 -3.50
CA VAL A 343 -11.56 25.08 -2.24
C VAL A 343 -11.38 26.17 -1.19
N GLU A 344 -12.40 26.43 -0.37
CA GLU A 344 -12.29 27.43 0.70
C GLU A 344 -12.04 26.77 2.05
N ILE A 345 -12.74 25.66 2.33
CA ILE A 345 -12.66 24.90 3.57
C ILE A 345 -12.64 23.40 3.24
N ALA A 346 -11.54 22.74 3.59
CA ALA A 346 -11.34 21.30 3.42
C ALA A 346 -11.26 20.59 4.79
N LEU A 347 -12.05 19.53 4.95
CA LEU A 347 -11.92 18.58 6.06
C LEU A 347 -11.09 17.39 5.61
N LEU A 348 -10.00 17.09 6.30
CA LEU A 348 -9.17 15.92 6.04
C LEU A 348 -9.29 14.96 7.23
N GLY A 349 -9.94 13.83 7.02
CA GLY A 349 -10.09 12.76 8.02
C GLY A 349 -9.25 11.54 7.67
N GLY A 350 -8.79 10.83 8.69
CA GLY A 350 -8.19 9.51 8.52
C GLY A 350 -8.18 8.75 9.83
N ALA A 351 -8.28 7.43 9.73
CA ALA A 351 -8.34 6.56 10.90
C ALA A 351 -8.02 5.11 10.53
N GLU A 352 -7.63 4.34 11.54
CA GLU A 352 -7.65 2.88 11.52
C GLU A 352 -8.36 2.34 12.75
N SER A 353 -9.01 1.18 12.60
CA SER A 353 -9.60 0.38 13.67
C SER A 353 -8.98 -1.02 13.68
N GLY A 354 -7.67 -1.11 13.42
CA GLY A 354 -6.95 -2.37 13.25
C GLY A 354 -6.91 -3.23 14.51
N GLY A 355 -6.94 -2.62 15.69
CA GLY A 355 -7.06 -3.34 16.96
C GLY A 355 -8.40 -4.07 17.10
N ILE A 356 -9.50 -3.39 16.76
CA ILE A 356 -10.86 -3.96 16.78
C ILE A 356 -10.99 -5.07 15.73
N VAL A 357 -10.51 -4.84 14.50
CA VAL A 357 -10.54 -5.85 13.43
C VAL A 357 -9.77 -7.11 13.85
N ALA A 358 -8.54 -6.95 14.35
CA ALA A 358 -7.74 -8.09 14.80
C ALA A 358 -8.40 -8.85 15.98
N ALA A 359 -9.08 -8.14 16.88
CA ALA A 359 -9.78 -8.75 18.00
C ALA A 359 -11.05 -9.51 17.55
N ALA A 360 -11.82 -8.93 16.62
CA ALA A 360 -12.99 -9.57 16.01
C ALA A 360 -12.60 -10.83 15.25
N GLU A 361 -11.55 -10.79 14.43
CA GLU A 361 -11.00 -11.95 13.72
C GLU A 361 -10.60 -13.08 14.68
N LYS A 362 -9.97 -12.75 15.81
CA LYS A 362 -9.56 -13.72 16.82
C LYS A 362 -10.76 -14.41 17.49
N ARG A 363 -11.87 -13.68 17.67
CA ARG A 363 -13.13 -14.19 18.26
C ARG A 363 -14.03 -14.86 17.23
N GLY A 364 -13.86 -14.57 15.94
CA GLY A 364 -14.75 -15.00 14.87
C GLY A 364 -16.04 -14.16 14.78
N ASP A 365 -15.98 -12.91 15.24
CA ASP A 365 -17.12 -11.99 15.23
C ASP A 365 -17.23 -11.27 13.87
N GLU A 366 -18.45 -10.97 13.44
CA GLU A 366 -18.68 -10.04 12.34
C GLU A 366 -18.69 -8.59 12.82
N LEU A 367 -18.16 -7.69 11.98
CA LEU A 367 -18.20 -6.25 12.24
C LEU A 367 -19.42 -5.65 11.53
N PRO A 368 -20.34 -4.98 12.25
CA PRO A 368 -21.59 -4.44 11.67
C PRO A 368 -21.37 -3.12 10.92
N TRP A 369 -20.15 -2.87 10.42
CA TRP A 369 -19.77 -1.59 9.82
C TRP A 369 -20.22 -1.50 8.36
N SER A 370 -20.66 -0.32 7.96
CA SER A 370 -21.05 -0.07 6.56
C SER A 370 -19.80 0.11 5.68
N HIS A 371 -19.88 -0.34 4.43
CA HIS A 371 -18.89 -0.01 3.39
C HIS A 371 -19.20 1.32 2.68
N GLY A 372 -20.30 1.98 3.04
CA GLY A 372 -20.81 3.13 2.27
C GLY A 372 -21.33 2.71 0.89
N SER A 373 -21.62 3.70 0.04
CA SER A 373 -22.06 3.49 -1.33
C SER A 373 -21.53 4.61 -2.23
N GLY A 374 -21.65 4.46 -3.55
CA GLY A 374 -21.12 5.42 -4.51
C GLY A 374 -19.61 5.32 -4.71
N ALA A 375 -19.00 6.40 -5.15
CA ALA A 375 -17.56 6.53 -5.35
C ALA A 375 -17.14 7.98 -5.08
N PRO A 376 -15.91 8.21 -4.60
CA PRO A 376 -15.41 9.57 -4.39
C PRO A 376 -15.37 10.32 -5.71
N THR A 377 -15.56 11.64 -5.63
CA THR A 377 -15.44 12.54 -6.80
C THR A 377 -14.05 12.41 -7.43
N ARG A 378 -13.01 12.24 -6.61
CA ARG A 378 -11.61 12.03 -7.02
C ARG A 378 -10.91 11.01 -6.13
N VAL A 379 -10.08 10.17 -6.76
CA VAL A 379 -9.10 9.33 -6.06
C VAL A 379 -7.71 9.90 -6.27
N LEU A 380 -6.96 10.09 -5.17
CA LEU A 380 -5.60 10.64 -5.18
C LEU A 380 -4.57 9.55 -4.90
N GLY A 381 -3.56 9.45 -5.78
CA GLY A 381 -2.42 8.55 -5.62
C GLY A 381 -2.28 7.60 -6.79
N ASN A 382 -1.34 6.67 -6.65
CA ASN A 382 -1.07 5.63 -7.64
C ASN A 382 -1.30 4.25 -7.00
N ASP A 383 -2.19 3.46 -7.62
CA ASP A 383 -2.62 2.11 -7.20
C ASP A 383 -1.79 0.99 -7.83
N THR A 384 -0.68 1.32 -8.49
CA THR A 384 0.25 0.30 -9.04
C THR A 384 0.72 -0.64 -7.93
N GLY A 385 0.78 -1.93 -8.23
CA GLY A 385 1.20 -2.97 -7.28
C GLY A 385 2.65 -2.79 -6.82
N PRO A 386 3.00 -3.17 -5.58
CA PRO A 386 4.29 -2.81 -5.00
C PRO A 386 5.47 -3.68 -5.47
N HIS A 387 5.22 -4.77 -6.19
CA HIS A 387 6.24 -5.74 -6.55
C HIS A 387 6.15 -6.21 -8.00
N ASN A 388 7.29 -6.63 -8.55
CA ASN A 388 7.38 -7.31 -9.85
C ASN A 388 7.47 -8.84 -9.67
N ASP A 389 7.51 -9.56 -10.80
CA ASP A 389 7.54 -11.02 -10.80
C ASP A 389 8.75 -11.63 -10.07
N ALA A 390 9.92 -11.01 -10.18
CA ALA A 390 11.13 -11.49 -9.53
C ALA A 390 11.03 -11.37 -7.99
N GLU A 391 10.48 -10.26 -7.50
CA GLU A 391 10.22 -10.04 -6.07
C GLU A 391 9.14 -10.99 -5.54
N SER A 392 8.07 -11.20 -6.30
CA SER A 392 7.03 -12.18 -5.97
C SER A 392 7.59 -13.60 -5.88
N ALA A 393 8.44 -14.00 -6.83
CA ALA A 393 9.00 -15.35 -6.91
C ALA A 393 9.81 -15.75 -5.66
N VAL A 394 10.46 -14.78 -5.01
CA VAL A 394 11.20 -15.00 -3.75
C VAL A 394 10.39 -14.65 -2.50
N GLY A 395 9.19 -14.11 -2.66
CA GLY A 395 8.27 -13.73 -1.59
C GLY A 395 8.61 -12.40 -0.92
N LEU A 396 9.28 -11.48 -1.61
CA LEU A 396 9.48 -10.08 -1.18
C LEU A 396 8.20 -9.26 -1.38
N ILE A 397 7.16 -9.62 -0.61
CA ILE A 397 5.83 -8.99 -0.69
C ILE A 397 5.48 -8.30 0.63
N ALA A 398 5.77 -8.92 1.77
CA ALA A 398 5.48 -8.32 3.06
C ALA A 398 6.49 -7.19 3.36
N PRO A 399 6.05 -5.99 3.80
CA PRO A 399 6.96 -4.89 4.14
C PRO A 399 8.05 -5.28 5.14
N ILE A 400 7.74 -6.15 6.10
CA ILE A 400 8.70 -6.66 7.09
C ILE A 400 9.92 -7.35 6.47
N PHE A 401 9.80 -7.96 5.28
CA PHE A 401 10.92 -8.59 4.59
C PHE A 401 11.68 -7.57 3.74
N VAL A 402 10.94 -6.71 3.02
CA VAL A 402 11.54 -5.72 2.14
C VAL A 402 12.33 -4.69 2.94
N TYR A 403 11.77 -4.10 3.98
CA TYR A 403 12.49 -3.12 4.80
C TYR A 403 13.66 -3.74 5.57
N ALA A 404 13.60 -5.01 5.93
CA ALA A 404 14.74 -5.72 6.52
C ALA A 404 15.87 -5.94 5.50
N LEU A 405 15.52 -6.16 4.22
CA LEU A 405 16.47 -6.15 3.11
C LEU A 405 17.05 -4.73 2.90
N LEU A 406 16.24 -3.67 2.97
CA LEU A 406 16.74 -2.29 2.87
C LEU A 406 17.68 -1.95 4.04
N GLU A 407 17.39 -2.43 5.25
CA GLU A 407 18.23 -2.26 6.44
C GLU A 407 19.64 -2.81 6.25
N ASN A 408 19.75 -4.04 5.73
CA ASN A 408 21.07 -4.62 5.45
C ASN A 408 21.77 -3.90 4.29
N ALA A 409 21.05 -3.27 3.36
CA ALA A 409 21.67 -2.42 2.35
C ALA A 409 22.19 -1.09 2.95
N VAL A 410 21.47 -0.48 3.90
CA VAL A 410 21.96 0.68 4.66
C VAL A 410 23.22 0.30 5.43
N ARG A 411 23.20 -0.84 6.13
CA ARG A 411 24.37 -1.38 6.83
C ARG A 411 25.57 -1.58 5.90
N HIS A 412 25.33 -2.11 4.69
CA HIS A 412 26.36 -2.29 3.67
C HIS A 412 27.03 -0.96 3.33
N ARG A 413 26.23 0.08 3.06
CA ARG A 413 26.72 1.41 2.70
C ARG A 413 27.56 2.05 3.81
N LYS A 414 27.20 1.78 5.07
CA LYS A 414 27.94 2.25 6.25
C LYS A 414 29.21 1.44 6.53
N GLY A 415 29.38 0.26 5.92
CA GLY A 415 30.47 -0.66 6.22
C GLY A 415 30.44 -1.17 7.67
N ALA A 416 29.26 -1.20 8.29
CA ALA A 416 29.09 -1.57 9.70
C ALA A 416 28.90 -3.08 9.89
N ASP A 417 29.51 -3.63 10.93
CA ASP A 417 29.22 -4.99 11.37
C ASP A 417 27.79 -5.08 11.97
N PRO A 418 27.21 -6.30 12.08
CA PRO A 418 25.85 -6.47 12.57
C PRO A 418 25.58 -5.91 13.97
N ALA A 419 26.54 -6.00 14.89
CA ALA A 419 26.36 -5.56 16.28
C ALA A 419 26.39 -4.03 16.39
N THR A 420 27.33 -3.39 15.70
CA THR A 420 27.44 -1.93 15.62
C THR A 420 26.17 -1.33 14.99
N HIS A 421 25.67 -1.92 13.90
CA HIS A 421 24.45 -1.44 13.25
C HIS A 421 23.20 -1.64 14.11
N LEU A 422 23.09 -2.79 14.80
CA LEU A 422 21.97 -3.05 15.71
C LEU A 422 21.94 -2.04 16.86
N ALA A 423 23.09 -1.68 17.43
CA ALA A 423 23.18 -0.69 18.49
C ALA A 423 22.71 0.71 18.02
N GLU A 424 23.07 1.12 16.80
CA GLU A 424 22.62 2.40 16.24
C GLU A 424 21.09 2.45 16.07
N ILE A 425 20.50 1.43 15.45
CA ILE A 425 19.05 1.43 15.19
C ILE A 425 18.23 1.31 16.48
N THR A 426 18.74 0.62 17.51
CA THR A 426 18.04 0.50 18.80
C THR A 426 18.19 1.74 19.66
N ASP A 427 19.29 2.48 19.55
CA ASP A 427 19.43 3.79 20.19
C ASP A 427 18.40 4.79 19.62
N VAL A 428 18.31 4.89 18.29
CA VAL A 428 17.29 5.72 17.63
C VAL A 428 15.88 5.29 18.04
N TRP A 429 15.58 3.99 18.08
CA TRP A 429 14.25 3.52 18.51
C TRP A 429 14.00 3.80 20.00
N SER A 430 15.03 3.77 20.84
CA SER A 430 14.91 4.15 22.25
C SER A 430 14.48 5.61 22.36
N GLN A 431 15.11 6.52 21.62
CA GLN A 431 14.73 7.95 21.58
C GLN A 431 13.27 8.12 21.12
N PHE A 432 12.83 7.38 20.10
CA PHE A 432 11.44 7.41 19.63
C PHE A 432 10.46 6.96 20.71
N SER A 433 10.81 5.92 21.48
CA SER A 433 9.97 5.47 22.61
C SER A 433 9.85 6.51 23.72
N HIS A 434 10.90 7.30 23.96
CA HIS A 434 10.85 8.41 24.93
C HIS A 434 9.88 9.52 24.48
N VAL A 435 9.89 9.87 23.20
CA VAL A 435 8.91 10.82 22.64
C VAL A 435 7.49 10.25 22.73
N ALA A 436 7.30 8.97 22.39
CA ALA A 436 5.99 8.32 22.47
C ALA A 436 5.44 8.27 23.90
N ALA A 437 6.28 8.05 24.90
CA ALA A 437 5.86 8.00 26.30
C ALA A 437 5.25 9.32 26.79
N ALA A 438 5.68 10.46 26.24
CA ALA A 438 5.11 11.78 26.53
C ALA A 438 3.89 12.14 25.66
N ASN A 439 3.65 11.40 24.56
CA ASN A 439 2.56 11.66 23.65
C ASN A 439 1.24 11.03 24.16
N PRO A 440 0.21 11.84 24.50
CA PRO A 440 -1.06 11.32 25.03
C PRO A 440 -1.81 10.41 24.04
N TYR A 441 -1.51 10.55 22.74
CA TYR A 441 -2.11 9.77 21.68
C TYR A 441 -1.35 8.49 21.35
N ALA A 442 -0.19 8.22 21.97
CA ALA A 442 0.64 7.07 21.66
C ALA A 442 -0.01 5.75 22.07
N TRP A 443 -0.04 4.76 21.18
CA TRP A 443 -0.61 3.45 21.50
C TRP A 443 0.13 2.75 22.65
N LEU A 444 1.46 2.81 22.64
CA LEU A 444 2.35 2.22 23.63
C LEU A 444 3.18 3.34 24.31
N PRO A 445 2.64 4.00 25.35
CA PRO A 445 3.30 5.11 26.04
C PRO A 445 4.31 4.56 27.07
N GLN A 446 5.32 3.84 26.61
CA GLN A 446 6.37 3.24 27.43
C GLN A 446 7.73 3.56 26.84
N THR A 447 8.71 3.82 27.71
CA THR A 447 10.11 3.95 27.31
C THR A 447 10.77 2.58 27.25
N PHE A 448 11.66 2.39 26.28
CA PHE A 448 12.46 1.17 26.13
C PHE A 448 13.92 1.57 26.00
N SER A 449 14.82 0.84 26.67
CA SER A 449 16.26 0.98 26.46
C SER A 449 16.69 0.33 25.15
N ALA A 450 17.82 0.79 24.60
CA ALA A 450 18.43 0.18 23.41
C ALA A 450 18.72 -1.32 23.61
N GLU A 451 19.10 -1.74 24.81
CA GLU A 451 19.33 -3.16 25.16
C GLU A 451 18.05 -3.98 25.12
N GLN A 452 16.94 -3.46 25.65
CA GLN A 452 15.63 -4.13 25.58
C GLN A 452 15.17 -4.29 24.12
N LEU A 453 15.40 -3.27 23.30
CA LEU A 453 15.04 -3.27 21.88
C LEU A 453 15.93 -4.20 21.06
N ALA A 454 17.20 -4.38 21.43
CA ALA A 454 18.12 -5.30 20.77
C ALA A 454 17.86 -6.77 21.13
N THR A 455 17.30 -7.03 22.33
CA THR A 455 17.18 -8.37 22.88
C THR A 455 15.90 -9.07 22.41
N ALA A 456 16.07 -10.16 21.65
CA ALA A 456 14.96 -11.02 21.28
C ALA A 456 14.40 -11.78 22.49
N GLY A 457 13.07 -11.85 22.60
CA GLY A 457 12.38 -12.56 23.68
C GLY A 457 10.93 -12.89 23.31
N GLU A 458 10.15 -13.44 24.24
CA GLU A 458 8.74 -13.80 23.97
C GLU A 458 7.91 -12.57 23.55
N ASP A 459 8.09 -11.45 24.26
CA ASP A 459 7.38 -10.19 23.99
C ASP A 459 8.02 -9.34 22.86
N ASN A 460 9.27 -9.63 22.51
CA ASN A 460 10.05 -8.97 21.46
C ASN A 460 10.68 -9.99 20.49
N ARG A 461 9.86 -10.90 19.96
CA ARG A 461 10.33 -12.00 19.11
C ARG A 461 11.02 -11.51 17.82
N PRO A 462 11.91 -12.30 17.20
CA PRO A 462 12.43 -12.00 15.87
C PRO A 462 11.32 -12.04 14.80
N ILE A 463 11.42 -11.14 13.81
CA ILE A 463 10.46 -11.03 12.70
C ILE A 463 11.14 -11.33 11.38
N SER A 464 12.13 -10.52 11.01
CA SER A 464 12.98 -10.72 9.84
C SER A 464 14.30 -10.01 10.11
N ALA A 465 15.42 -10.73 10.11
CA ALA A 465 16.71 -10.15 10.50
C ALA A 465 16.99 -8.88 9.67
N PRO A 466 17.35 -7.75 10.32
CA PRO A 466 17.74 -7.63 11.73
C PRO A 466 16.61 -7.26 12.71
N TYR A 467 15.36 -7.20 12.26
CA TYR A 467 14.24 -6.71 13.07
C TYR A 467 13.65 -7.76 14.01
N VAL A 468 13.53 -7.35 15.27
CA VAL A 468 12.61 -7.89 16.26
C VAL A 468 11.31 -7.09 16.27
N LYS A 469 10.27 -7.61 16.93
CA LYS A 469 8.91 -7.05 16.94
C LYS A 469 8.87 -5.55 17.27
N LEU A 470 9.62 -5.10 18.27
CA LEU A 470 9.66 -3.70 18.71
C LEU A 470 10.53 -2.80 17.81
N LEU A 471 11.04 -3.31 16.69
CA LEU A 471 11.64 -2.51 15.60
C LEU A 471 10.72 -2.44 14.36
N THR A 472 9.45 -2.83 14.51
CA THR A 472 8.45 -2.82 13.43
C THR A 472 7.25 -1.95 13.79
N ALA A 473 6.58 -1.40 12.79
CA ALA A 473 5.34 -0.63 12.98
C ALA A 473 4.24 -1.46 13.68
N ASN A 474 3.49 -0.83 14.58
CA ASN A 474 2.33 -1.43 15.21
C ASN A 474 1.04 -1.06 14.47
N LEU A 475 0.55 -1.95 13.60
CA LEU A 475 -0.66 -1.72 12.82
C LEU A 475 -1.97 -2.03 13.55
N GLN A 476 -1.91 -2.66 14.73
CA GLN A 476 -3.08 -3.09 15.51
C GLN A 476 -3.50 -1.99 16.48
N VAL A 477 -3.84 -0.83 15.94
CA VAL A 477 -4.24 0.37 16.68
C VAL A 477 -5.64 0.81 16.27
N ASN A 478 -6.35 1.48 17.19
CA ASN A 478 -7.52 2.28 16.85
C ASN A 478 -7.20 3.75 17.09
N GLN A 479 -6.90 4.47 16.03
CA GLN A 479 -6.41 5.84 16.08
C GLN A 479 -6.98 6.63 14.92
N ALA A 480 -7.25 7.92 15.17
CA ALA A 480 -7.77 8.82 14.15
C ALA A 480 -7.20 10.23 14.29
N SER A 481 -7.15 10.92 13.17
CA SER A 481 -6.79 12.33 13.08
C SER A 481 -7.80 13.08 12.20
N GLY A 482 -8.05 14.34 12.55
CA GLY A 482 -8.81 15.29 11.75
C GLY A 482 -8.01 16.57 11.59
N LEU A 483 -7.94 17.10 10.38
CA LEU A 483 -7.33 18.39 10.06
C LEU A 483 -8.36 19.26 9.34
N ILE A 484 -8.46 20.53 9.70
CA ILE A 484 -9.26 21.53 8.99
C ILE A 484 -8.30 22.51 8.34
N LEU A 485 -8.30 22.52 7.01
CA LEU A 485 -7.54 23.45 6.19
C LEU A 485 -8.50 24.43 5.54
N CYS A 486 -8.16 25.70 5.51
CA CYS A 486 -8.93 26.69 4.77
C CYS A 486 -8.05 27.80 4.20
N SER A 487 -8.63 28.66 3.36
CA SER A 487 -7.97 29.90 2.95
C SER A 487 -7.90 30.88 4.13
N ALA A 488 -6.90 31.75 4.16
CA ALA A 488 -6.81 32.84 5.15
C ALA A 488 -8.07 33.73 5.15
N ALA A 489 -8.70 33.94 3.98
CA ALA A 489 -9.98 34.64 3.88
C ALA A 489 -11.11 33.88 4.57
N ALA A 490 -11.29 32.58 4.29
CA ALA A 490 -12.32 31.76 4.93
C ALA A 490 -12.10 31.64 6.44
N ALA A 491 -10.85 31.51 6.90
CA ALA A 491 -10.52 31.53 8.32
C ALA A 491 -10.94 32.85 8.99
N THR A 492 -10.72 33.99 8.32
CA THR A 492 -11.11 35.32 8.81
C THR A 492 -12.63 35.48 8.84
N GLU A 493 -13.31 35.09 7.76
CA GLU A 493 -14.77 35.17 7.63
C GLU A 493 -15.47 34.29 8.69
N ALA A 494 -14.93 33.11 8.97
CA ALA A 494 -15.43 32.21 10.01
C ALA A 494 -15.08 32.65 11.44
N GLY A 495 -14.26 33.70 11.61
CA GLY A 495 -13.87 34.21 12.92
C GLY A 495 -12.84 33.36 13.67
N VAL A 496 -12.02 32.57 12.96
CA VAL A 496 -10.95 31.77 13.57
C VAL A 496 -9.83 32.71 14.09
N PRO A 497 -9.45 32.64 15.37
CA PRO A 497 -8.34 33.41 15.92
C PRO A 497 -7.02 33.16 15.17
N GLN A 498 -6.28 34.22 14.82
CA GLN A 498 -5.07 34.12 13.99
C GLN A 498 -3.87 33.43 14.69
N ASP A 499 -3.88 33.36 16.02
CA ASP A 499 -2.92 32.58 16.81
C ASP A 499 -3.12 31.06 16.68
N LYS A 500 -4.26 30.63 16.11
CA LYS A 500 -4.51 29.23 15.74
C LYS A 500 -3.98 28.85 14.37
N TRP A 501 -3.53 29.80 13.56
CA TRP A 501 -3.18 29.54 12.17
C TRP A 501 -1.76 28.95 12.06
N VAL A 502 -1.65 27.81 11.39
CA VAL A 502 -0.38 27.24 10.94
C VAL A 502 -0.38 27.16 9.42
N PHE A 503 0.53 27.87 8.80
CA PHE A 503 0.63 27.96 7.35
C PHE A 503 1.29 26.71 6.77
N VAL A 504 0.77 26.25 5.63
CA VAL A 504 1.47 25.27 4.79
C VAL A 504 2.41 26.05 3.87
N HIS A 505 3.71 26.01 4.14
CA HIS A 505 4.70 26.84 3.41
C HIS A 505 5.02 26.25 2.04
N VAL A 506 5.28 24.95 2.01
CA VAL A 506 5.58 24.20 0.78
C VAL A 506 5.25 22.74 1.01
N SER A 507 4.91 22.06 -0.06
CA SER A 507 4.89 20.61 -0.07
C SER A 507 5.62 20.06 -1.27
N ALA A 508 6.13 18.83 -1.15
CA ALA A 508 6.75 18.13 -2.25
C ALA A 508 6.37 16.65 -2.27
N HIS A 509 6.45 16.05 -3.46
CA HIS A 509 6.33 14.60 -3.64
C HIS A 509 7.26 14.11 -4.75
N ALA A 510 7.68 12.86 -4.64
CA ALA A 510 8.44 12.15 -5.65
C ALA A 510 8.30 10.64 -5.46
N GLU A 511 8.51 9.90 -6.54
CA GLU A 511 8.49 8.44 -6.54
C GLU A 511 9.87 7.91 -6.89
N GLU A 512 10.29 6.86 -6.18
CA GLU A 512 11.51 6.12 -6.46
C GLU A 512 11.41 5.35 -7.78
N GLN A 513 12.49 4.65 -8.15
CA GLN A 513 12.31 3.51 -9.05
C GLN A 513 11.33 2.54 -8.37
N TRP A 514 10.25 2.21 -9.10
CA TRP A 514 9.05 1.64 -8.51
C TRP A 514 9.31 0.33 -7.78
N TYR A 515 9.92 -0.62 -8.49
CA TYR A 515 10.31 -1.92 -7.96
C TYR A 515 11.67 -1.84 -7.27
N VAL A 516 11.76 -2.41 -6.08
CA VAL A 516 12.94 -2.33 -5.21
C VAL A 516 14.16 -2.98 -5.88
N SER A 517 13.94 -4.14 -6.50
CA SER A 517 14.93 -4.90 -7.25
C SER A 517 15.55 -4.13 -8.43
N GLU A 518 14.87 -3.11 -8.96
CA GLU A 518 15.36 -2.28 -10.06
C GLU A 518 16.11 -1.04 -9.59
N ARG A 519 16.16 -0.75 -8.28
CA ARG A 519 16.84 0.45 -7.77
C ARG A 519 18.36 0.34 -7.94
N ALA A 520 18.97 1.44 -8.35
CA ALA A 520 20.42 1.53 -8.43
C ALA A 520 21.07 1.25 -7.07
N ASP A 521 20.51 1.79 -5.99
CA ASP A 521 20.93 1.51 -4.63
C ASP A 521 19.70 1.23 -3.76
N LEU A 522 19.80 0.21 -2.91
CA LEU A 522 18.72 -0.19 -2.00
C LEU A 522 18.72 0.63 -0.70
N GLY A 523 19.87 1.20 -0.30
CA GLY A 523 20.01 1.98 0.93
C GLY A 523 20.11 3.48 0.71
N ASP A 524 19.64 3.99 -0.44
CA ASP A 524 19.57 5.42 -0.76
C ASP A 524 18.16 5.79 -1.24
N SER A 525 17.81 7.08 -1.15
CA SER A 525 16.57 7.63 -1.69
C SER A 525 16.83 8.93 -2.46
N PRO A 526 17.05 8.84 -3.79
CA PRO A 526 17.05 10.00 -4.66
C PRO A 526 15.75 10.81 -4.58
N ALA A 527 14.59 10.16 -4.39
CA ALA A 527 13.30 10.82 -4.32
C ALA A 527 13.22 11.74 -3.09
N ILE A 528 13.55 11.25 -1.89
CA ILE A 528 13.53 12.07 -0.66
C ILE A 528 14.52 13.23 -0.78
N ARG A 529 15.72 12.96 -1.30
CA ARG A 529 16.75 14.00 -1.52
C ARG A 529 16.25 15.10 -2.45
N ALA A 530 15.64 14.73 -3.58
CA ALA A 530 15.09 15.69 -4.54
C ALA A 530 13.93 16.51 -3.96
N MET A 531 13.02 15.88 -3.21
CA MET A 531 11.93 16.59 -2.54
C MET A 531 12.46 17.59 -1.51
N GLY A 532 13.35 17.14 -0.61
CA GLY A 532 13.91 17.97 0.46
C GLY A 532 14.67 19.17 -0.09
N SER A 533 15.56 18.92 -1.07
CA SER A 533 16.29 19.98 -1.75
C SER A 533 15.36 21.00 -2.42
N ALA A 534 14.34 20.55 -3.16
CA ALA A 534 13.43 21.44 -3.85
C ALA A 534 12.56 22.27 -2.87
N ALA A 535 12.11 21.67 -1.77
CA ALA A 535 11.32 22.37 -0.75
C ALA A 535 12.15 23.41 0.01
N LEU A 536 13.35 23.03 0.48
CA LEU A 536 14.26 23.94 1.17
C LEU A 536 14.72 25.09 0.26
N GLN A 537 15.04 24.79 -1.01
CA GLN A 537 15.39 25.82 -2.01
C GLN A 537 14.21 26.77 -2.28
N HIS A 538 12.98 26.26 -2.37
CA HIS A 538 11.79 27.11 -2.53
C HIS A 538 11.67 28.09 -1.37
N LEU A 539 11.91 27.66 -0.13
CA LEU A 539 11.82 28.52 1.05
C LEU A 539 13.08 29.37 1.31
N GLY A 540 14.22 29.01 0.73
CA GLY A 540 15.51 29.64 1.07
C GLY A 540 15.99 29.28 2.47
N LEU A 541 15.67 28.06 2.92
CA LEU A 541 16.06 27.52 4.22
C LEU A 541 17.13 26.44 4.05
N THR A 542 17.89 26.20 5.12
CA THR A 542 18.68 24.97 5.30
C THR A 542 17.93 23.98 6.19
N ILE A 543 18.33 22.70 6.16
CA ILE A 543 17.71 21.69 7.02
C ILE A 543 17.87 22.03 8.51
N ASP A 544 18.96 22.69 8.91
CA ASP A 544 19.23 23.07 10.31
C ASP A 544 18.29 24.14 10.85
N GLN A 545 17.59 24.85 9.98
CA GLN A 545 16.55 25.82 10.38
C GLN A 545 15.18 25.16 10.61
N ILE A 546 15.05 23.85 10.35
CA ILE A 546 13.88 23.07 10.68
C ILE A 546 14.05 22.52 12.10
N ALA A 547 13.30 23.09 13.04
CA ALA A 547 13.37 22.78 14.47
C ALA A 547 12.66 21.47 14.80
N HIS A 548 11.44 21.30 14.29
CA HIS A 548 10.60 20.15 14.61
C HIS A 548 10.55 19.18 13.42
N VAL A 549 10.90 17.93 13.64
CA VAL A 549 10.98 16.93 12.56
C VAL A 549 10.17 15.69 12.92
N ASP A 550 9.38 15.21 11.96
CA ASP A 550 8.77 13.89 12.01
C ASP A 550 9.05 13.10 10.73
N LEU A 551 9.99 12.16 10.82
CA LEU A 551 10.30 11.24 9.74
C LEU A 551 9.39 10.02 9.81
N TYR A 552 8.83 9.62 8.65
CA TYR A 552 8.03 8.41 8.56
C TYR A 552 8.85 7.19 8.99
N SER A 553 8.35 6.41 9.95
CA SER A 553 9.18 5.49 10.73
C SER A 553 8.60 4.06 10.84
N CYS A 554 8.09 3.48 9.76
CA CYS A 554 7.56 2.12 9.80
C CYS A 554 8.63 1.08 10.20
N PHE A 555 9.89 1.36 9.87
CA PHE A 555 11.08 0.59 10.19
C PHE A 555 12.30 1.53 10.30
N PRO A 556 13.37 1.15 11.02
CA PRO A 556 14.58 1.97 11.16
C PRO A 556 15.26 2.36 9.86
N SER A 557 15.25 1.49 8.86
CA SER A 557 15.84 1.78 7.55
C SER A 557 15.16 2.96 6.86
N ALA A 558 13.84 3.12 7.02
CA ALA A 558 13.12 4.27 6.45
C ALA A 558 13.60 5.60 7.07
N VAL A 559 13.81 5.62 8.39
CA VAL A 559 14.28 6.80 9.13
C VAL A 559 15.72 7.12 8.75
N GLN A 560 16.61 6.12 8.71
CA GLN A 560 18.00 6.32 8.34
C GLN A 560 18.13 6.85 6.91
N ILE A 561 17.44 6.23 5.95
CA ILE A 561 17.48 6.65 4.55
C ILE A 561 16.92 8.07 4.39
N ALA A 562 15.82 8.40 5.08
CA ALA A 562 15.25 9.75 5.03
C ALA A 562 16.17 10.80 5.68
N ALA A 563 16.75 10.48 6.85
CA ALA A 563 17.67 11.37 7.54
C ALA A 563 18.93 11.65 6.71
N ASP A 564 19.55 10.61 6.14
CA ASP A 564 20.71 10.74 5.25
C ASP A 564 20.38 11.52 3.96
N ALA A 565 19.17 11.33 3.41
CA ALA A 565 18.73 12.04 2.22
C ALA A 565 18.49 13.54 2.48
N LEU A 566 18.03 13.90 3.68
CA LEU A 566 17.73 15.28 4.09
C LEU A 566 18.90 15.98 4.78
N GLY A 567 19.93 15.24 5.22
CA GLY A 567 21.06 15.78 5.98
C GLY A 567 20.76 15.98 7.47
N LEU A 568 19.91 15.13 8.05
CA LEU A 568 19.57 15.16 9.47
C LEU A 568 20.50 14.24 10.29
N PRO A 569 20.93 14.66 11.49
CA PRO A 569 21.79 13.83 12.33
C PRO A 569 21.00 12.66 12.93
N ILE A 570 21.47 11.43 12.68
CA ILE A 570 20.91 10.21 13.25
C ILE A 570 21.44 10.03 14.68
N GLY A 571 20.56 9.69 15.61
CA GLY A 571 20.92 9.40 17.01
C GLY A 571 21.25 10.62 17.87
N ASN A 572 21.05 11.86 17.37
CA ASN A 572 21.23 13.06 18.19
C ASN A 572 20.02 13.27 19.14
N PRO A 573 20.19 13.11 20.48
CA PRO A 573 19.08 13.25 21.43
C PRO A 573 18.52 14.68 21.52
N ASP A 574 19.33 15.70 21.19
CA ASP A 574 18.89 17.10 21.19
C ASP A 574 18.09 17.46 19.93
N ARG A 575 18.06 16.57 18.93
CA ARG A 575 17.30 16.74 17.70
C ARG A 575 16.57 15.45 17.31
N PRO A 576 15.54 15.05 18.08
CA PRO A 576 14.76 13.86 17.78
C PRO A 576 14.20 13.89 16.35
N LEU A 577 14.23 12.75 15.66
CA LEU A 577 13.71 12.61 14.30
C LEU A 577 12.20 12.32 14.26
N THR A 578 11.51 12.53 15.38
CA THR A 578 10.06 12.39 15.52
C THR A 578 9.52 13.35 16.56
N VAL A 579 8.31 13.87 16.32
CA VAL A 579 7.51 14.56 17.34
C VAL A 579 6.41 13.67 17.90
N THR A 580 6.07 12.58 17.19
CA THR A 580 5.00 11.65 17.58
C THR A 580 5.49 10.48 18.43
N GLY A 581 6.75 10.05 18.23
CA GLY A 581 7.30 8.81 18.79
C GLY A 581 7.25 7.60 17.84
N GLY A 582 6.91 7.82 16.56
CA GLY A 582 7.01 6.81 15.51
C GLY A 582 5.95 5.70 15.48
N LEU A 583 5.82 5.03 14.33
CA LEU A 583 4.80 4.00 14.08
C LEU A 583 4.89 2.77 14.99
N THR A 584 6.05 2.50 15.60
CA THR A 584 6.18 1.40 16.57
C THR A 584 5.46 1.73 17.88
N PHE A 585 5.72 2.90 18.46
CA PHE A 585 5.31 3.24 19.83
C PHE A 585 4.10 4.17 19.85
N ALA A 586 4.15 5.26 19.06
CA ALA A 586 2.99 6.13 18.88
C ALA A 586 1.80 5.36 18.28
N GLY A 587 2.08 4.30 17.52
CA GLY A 587 1.09 3.52 16.80
C GLY A 587 1.14 3.82 15.31
N GLY A 588 0.93 2.79 14.50
CA GLY A 588 0.98 2.88 13.04
C GLY A 588 -0.42 2.73 12.46
N PRO A 589 -1.24 3.79 12.41
CA PRO A 589 -2.56 3.76 11.76
C PRO A 589 -2.40 3.75 10.22
N GLY A 590 -1.72 2.74 9.70
CA GLY A 590 -1.55 2.44 8.28
C GLY A 590 -1.19 3.67 7.46
N ASN A 591 -2.12 4.06 6.59
CA ASN A 591 -1.95 5.16 5.65
C ASN A 591 -1.96 6.55 6.33
N ASN A 592 -2.50 6.64 7.55
CA ASN A 592 -2.86 7.89 8.20
C ASN A 592 -1.82 8.41 9.22
N TYR A 593 -0.67 7.73 9.39
CA TYR A 593 0.33 8.16 10.37
C TYR A 593 0.74 9.64 10.22
N THR A 594 1.01 10.10 9.01
CA THR A 594 1.51 11.47 8.79
C THR A 594 0.50 12.55 9.17
N SER A 595 -0.80 12.27 9.09
CA SER A 595 -1.81 13.21 9.60
C SER A 595 -1.70 13.40 11.12
N HIS A 596 -1.31 12.37 11.87
CA HIS A 596 -0.99 12.49 13.30
C HIS A 596 0.29 13.29 13.55
N ALA A 597 1.31 13.12 12.69
CA ALA A 597 2.52 13.92 12.75
C ALA A 597 2.23 15.41 12.56
N VAL A 598 1.47 15.76 11.54
CA VAL A 598 1.04 17.15 11.30
C VAL A 598 0.16 17.67 12.44
N ALA A 599 -0.77 16.87 12.95
CA ALA A 599 -1.60 17.25 14.09
C ALA A 599 -0.78 17.48 15.38
N THR A 600 0.37 16.82 15.52
CA THR A 600 1.31 17.03 16.64
C THR A 600 2.21 18.25 16.41
N LEU A 601 2.64 18.50 15.15
CA LEU A 601 3.41 19.69 14.79
C LEU A 601 2.63 20.99 15.00
N VAL A 602 1.33 21.03 14.68
CA VAL A 602 0.52 22.25 14.76
C VAL A 602 0.57 22.93 16.14
N PRO A 603 0.29 22.26 17.27
CA PRO A 603 0.38 22.90 18.59
C PRO A 603 1.81 23.31 18.96
N LEU A 604 2.84 22.54 18.56
CA LEU A 604 4.24 22.93 18.76
C LEU A 604 4.57 24.24 18.02
N LEU A 605 4.16 24.33 16.76
CA LEU A 605 4.37 25.51 15.93
C LEU A 605 3.53 26.71 16.39
N ARG A 606 2.38 26.51 17.04
CA ARG A 606 1.66 27.63 17.69
C ARG A 606 2.39 28.14 18.93
N ALA A 607 3.01 27.24 19.69
CA ALA A 607 3.76 27.58 20.91
C ALA A 607 5.13 28.20 20.60
N GLU A 608 5.78 27.78 19.52
CA GLU A 608 7.07 28.29 19.05
C GLU A 608 6.95 28.88 17.64
N PRO A 609 6.27 30.01 17.48
CA PRO A 609 5.72 30.31 16.17
C PRO A 609 6.67 30.98 15.18
N GLU A 610 7.93 31.19 15.54
CA GLU A 610 9.04 31.51 14.63
C GLU A 610 9.73 30.25 14.07
N SER A 611 9.39 29.06 14.58
CA SER A 611 10.00 27.80 14.18
C SER A 611 9.35 27.21 12.93
N TYR A 612 10.06 26.26 12.30
CA TYR A 612 9.57 25.46 11.19
C TYR A 612 9.47 23.99 11.59
N GLY A 613 8.40 23.35 11.14
CA GLY A 613 8.16 21.92 11.29
C GLY A 613 8.19 21.21 9.95
N LEU A 614 8.76 20.01 9.90
CA LEU A 614 8.80 19.16 8.72
C LEU A 614 8.20 17.80 9.05
N SER A 615 7.35 17.30 8.15
CA SER A 615 6.88 15.92 8.19
C SER A 615 7.11 15.23 6.85
N THR A 616 7.49 13.96 6.89
CA THR A 616 7.62 13.10 5.71
C THR A 616 6.62 11.95 5.75
N ALA A 617 6.24 11.46 4.59
CA ALA A 617 5.28 10.38 4.41
C ALA A 617 5.78 9.39 3.36
N VAL A 618 5.58 8.10 3.62
CA VAL A 618 6.08 7.03 2.76
C VAL A 618 4.97 6.03 2.44
N GLY A 619 4.82 5.72 1.15
CA GLY A 619 4.01 4.62 0.65
C GLY A 619 4.87 3.46 0.13
N TRP A 620 4.37 2.24 0.36
CA TRP A 620 5.04 0.98 0.01
C TRP A 620 6.45 0.86 0.61
N TYR A 621 7.47 0.63 -0.21
CA TYR A 621 8.84 0.31 0.23
C TYR A 621 9.77 1.51 -0.01
N LEU A 622 9.52 2.66 0.61
CA LEU A 622 10.07 3.97 0.19
C LEU A 622 9.70 4.36 -1.26
N THR A 623 8.68 3.72 -1.85
CA THR A 623 8.37 3.88 -3.28
C THR A 623 7.72 5.22 -3.58
N LYS A 624 6.70 5.58 -2.78
CA LYS A 624 5.98 6.83 -2.89
C LYS A 624 6.40 7.72 -1.73
N ASN A 625 6.85 8.94 -2.00
CA ASN A 625 7.30 9.84 -0.94
C ASN A 625 6.59 11.19 -1.06
N ALA A 626 6.28 11.78 0.09
CA ALA A 626 5.75 13.13 0.20
C ALA A 626 6.32 13.83 1.44
N LEU A 627 6.37 15.15 1.41
CA LEU A 627 6.75 15.98 2.56
C LEU A 627 5.96 17.29 2.60
N GLY A 628 5.88 17.87 3.79
CA GLY A 628 5.36 19.22 4.04
C GLY A 628 6.24 19.99 5.02
N ILE A 629 6.36 21.30 4.82
CA ILE A 629 6.97 22.22 5.77
C ILE A 629 5.93 23.24 6.24
N TYR A 630 5.88 23.47 7.54
CA TYR A 630 4.84 24.19 8.25
C TYR A 630 5.43 25.23 9.20
N SER A 631 4.74 26.34 9.41
CA SER A 631 5.08 27.32 10.46
C SER A 631 3.87 28.21 10.78
N ALA A 632 3.79 28.73 12.01
CA ALA A 632 2.83 29.77 12.37
C ALA A 632 3.28 31.19 11.94
N THR A 633 4.49 31.32 11.39
CA THR A 633 4.89 32.54 10.68
C THR A 633 4.38 32.49 9.24
N PRO A 634 3.75 33.55 8.71
CA PRO A 634 3.29 33.57 7.33
C PRO A 634 4.41 33.35 6.30
N PRO A 635 4.13 32.70 5.16
CA PRO A 635 5.15 32.43 4.16
C PRO A 635 5.52 33.70 3.38
N ALA A 636 6.82 33.93 3.19
CA ALA A 636 7.33 35.04 2.37
C ALA A 636 7.10 34.84 0.85
N LYS A 637 6.82 33.59 0.44
CA LYS A 637 6.49 33.22 -0.94
C LYS A 637 5.15 32.49 -0.96
N PRO A 638 4.34 32.62 -2.02
CA PRO A 638 3.12 31.84 -2.14
C PRO A 638 3.37 30.33 -2.01
N TYR A 639 2.38 29.63 -1.44
CA TYR A 639 2.42 28.17 -1.34
C TYR A 639 2.68 27.55 -2.71
N LYS A 640 3.49 26.48 -2.70
CA LYS A 640 3.77 25.67 -3.88
C LYS A 640 3.72 24.20 -3.54
N GLN A 641 2.97 23.44 -4.32
CA GLN A 641 3.10 21.99 -4.39
C GLN A 641 4.14 21.65 -5.45
N ILE A 642 5.20 20.96 -5.05
CA ILE A 642 6.32 20.60 -5.92
C ILE A 642 6.21 19.11 -6.28
N ASP A 643 6.03 18.81 -7.56
CA ASP A 643 6.38 17.50 -8.11
C ASP A 643 7.88 17.49 -8.38
N ALA A 644 8.64 16.89 -7.46
CA ALA A 644 10.08 16.77 -7.56
C ALA A 644 10.48 15.61 -8.49
N GLY A 645 9.58 14.63 -8.69
CA GLY A 645 9.80 13.49 -9.58
C GLY A 645 10.00 13.89 -11.05
N MET A 646 9.31 14.93 -11.52
CA MET A 646 9.48 15.47 -12.87
C MET A 646 10.86 16.10 -13.13
N ARG A 647 11.55 16.57 -12.08
CA ARG A 647 12.82 17.32 -12.21
C ARG A 647 14.03 16.58 -11.62
N MET A 648 13.79 15.44 -11.00
CA MET A 648 14.83 14.62 -10.39
C MET A 648 15.68 13.93 -11.45
N GLN A 649 17.00 13.96 -11.28
CA GLN A 649 17.89 13.09 -12.03
C GLN A 649 17.71 11.65 -11.53
N ARG A 650 17.07 10.81 -12.34
CA ARG A 650 16.86 9.40 -12.00
C ARG A 650 18.14 8.59 -12.24
N PRO A 651 18.64 7.84 -11.24
CA PRO A 651 19.67 6.84 -11.49
C PRO A 651 19.21 5.83 -12.54
N THR A 652 20.15 5.27 -13.30
CA THR A 652 19.83 4.20 -14.25
C THR A 652 19.26 2.99 -13.50
N PRO A 653 18.05 2.52 -13.83
CA PRO A 653 17.49 1.34 -13.20
C PRO A 653 18.37 0.11 -13.47
N ARG A 654 18.49 -0.78 -12.47
CA ARG A 654 19.15 -2.07 -12.64
C ARG A 654 18.22 -3.02 -13.36
N ARG A 655 18.77 -3.78 -14.31
CA ARG A 655 18.10 -4.95 -14.86
C ARG A 655 17.94 -6.01 -13.77
N VAL A 656 16.78 -6.65 -13.72
CA VAL A 656 16.50 -7.77 -12.82
C VAL A 656 16.43 -9.05 -13.64
N LEU A 657 17.10 -10.10 -13.16
CA LEU A 657 17.07 -11.43 -13.76
C LEU A 657 16.26 -12.37 -12.87
N ILE A 658 15.30 -13.08 -13.47
CA ILE A 658 14.52 -14.13 -12.80
C ILE A 658 15.32 -15.43 -12.75
N ASP A 659 16.09 -15.71 -13.80
CA ASP A 659 16.98 -16.86 -13.90
C ASP A 659 18.43 -16.42 -14.08
N TYR A 660 19.33 -17.00 -13.29
CA TYR A 660 20.76 -16.79 -13.41
C TYR A 660 21.53 -17.99 -12.84
N THR A 661 22.67 -18.29 -13.44
CA THR A 661 23.63 -19.28 -12.96
C THR A 661 25.02 -18.71 -13.18
N GLY A 662 25.86 -18.77 -12.15
CA GLY A 662 27.19 -18.18 -12.17
C GLY A 662 27.48 -17.29 -10.96
N PRO A 663 28.60 -16.55 -11.00
CA PRO A 663 29.07 -15.78 -9.86
C PRO A 663 28.19 -14.54 -9.60
N ALA A 664 28.05 -14.15 -8.34
CA ALA A 664 27.42 -12.91 -7.90
C ALA A 664 28.01 -12.42 -6.57
N ILE A 665 27.74 -11.17 -6.22
CA ILE A 665 28.14 -10.55 -4.95
C ILE A 665 26.88 -10.13 -4.20
N VAL A 666 26.74 -10.54 -2.94
CA VAL A 666 25.58 -10.21 -2.11
C VAL A 666 25.58 -8.72 -1.77
N ASP A 667 24.58 -7.97 -2.26
CA ASP A 667 24.42 -6.54 -1.94
C ASP A 667 23.45 -6.31 -0.77
N SER A 668 22.55 -7.26 -0.51
CA SER A 668 21.73 -7.30 0.71
C SER A 668 21.11 -8.69 0.96
N TYR A 669 20.65 -8.96 2.18
CA TYR A 669 19.87 -10.15 2.50
C TYR A 669 18.92 -9.91 3.69
N THR A 670 17.98 -10.81 3.91
CA THR A 670 17.19 -10.88 5.15
C THR A 670 16.83 -12.33 5.48
N VAL A 671 16.56 -12.60 6.76
CA VAL A 671 16.16 -13.94 7.25
C VAL A 671 14.81 -13.80 7.94
N PRO A 672 13.70 -14.17 7.27
CA PRO A 672 12.38 -14.25 7.91
C PRO A 672 12.35 -15.31 9.02
N TYR A 673 11.68 -15.00 10.13
CA TYR A 673 11.49 -15.92 11.25
C TYR A 673 10.03 -16.33 11.42
N ARG A 674 9.83 -17.57 11.86
CA ARG A 674 8.54 -18.06 12.34
C ARG A 674 8.24 -17.50 13.72
N ARG A 675 6.98 -17.64 14.17
CA ARG A 675 6.56 -17.19 15.51
C ARG A 675 7.27 -17.90 16.66
N ASP A 676 7.77 -19.12 16.45
CA ASP A 676 8.56 -19.88 17.41
C ASP A 676 10.05 -19.47 17.43
N GLY A 677 10.43 -18.45 16.66
CA GLY A 677 11.80 -17.93 16.59
C GLY A 677 12.74 -18.69 15.66
N GLN A 678 12.26 -19.73 14.95
CA GLN A 678 13.10 -20.47 14.01
C GLN A 678 13.23 -19.74 12.66
N PRO A 679 14.43 -19.67 12.06
CA PRO A 679 14.61 -19.17 10.71
C PRO A 679 13.74 -19.95 9.71
N GLN A 680 13.02 -19.22 8.84
CA GLN A 680 12.15 -19.82 7.83
C GLN A 680 12.85 -20.00 6.48
N ALA A 681 13.62 -19.00 6.08
CA ALA A 681 14.30 -18.89 4.80
C ALA A 681 15.39 -17.81 4.88
N ALA A 682 16.24 -17.71 3.88
CA ALA A 682 17.04 -16.52 3.62
C ALA A 682 16.64 -15.95 2.25
N ILE A 683 16.36 -14.66 2.20
CA ILE A 683 16.09 -13.94 0.95
C ILE A 683 17.31 -13.10 0.65
N ILE A 684 17.91 -13.29 -0.51
CA ILE A 684 19.21 -12.70 -0.89
C ILE A 684 19.00 -11.83 -2.13
N SER A 685 19.53 -10.62 -2.07
CA SER A 685 19.78 -9.76 -3.23
C SER A 685 21.27 -9.83 -3.57
N ALA A 686 21.58 -10.08 -4.83
CA ALA A 686 22.95 -10.14 -5.28
C ALA A 686 23.12 -9.52 -6.67
N LEU A 687 24.33 -9.04 -6.94
CA LEU A 687 24.72 -8.39 -8.18
C LEU A 687 25.63 -9.32 -8.99
N THR A 688 25.26 -9.53 -10.25
CA THR A 688 26.08 -10.24 -11.23
C THR A 688 27.29 -9.39 -11.65
N PRO A 689 28.36 -9.98 -12.21
CA PRO A 689 29.42 -9.20 -12.85
C PRO A 689 28.87 -8.31 -13.97
N ALA A 690 29.47 -7.13 -14.15
CA ALA A 690 29.15 -6.29 -15.30
C ALA A 690 29.54 -7.03 -16.59
N VAL A 691 28.56 -7.22 -17.49
CA VAL A 691 28.74 -7.91 -18.77
C VAL A 691 28.50 -6.95 -19.93
N ARG A 692 29.35 -7.05 -20.95
CA ARG A 692 29.10 -6.44 -22.26
C ARG A 692 28.20 -7.38 -23.05
N GLU A 693 26.94 -7.00 -23.26
CA GLU A 693 26.01 -7.77 -24.08
C GLU A 693 26.16 -7.34 -25.55
N PHE A 694 26.57 -8.27 -26.40
CA PHE A 694 26.61 -8.04 -27.85
C PHE A 694 25.28 -8.49 -28.45
N SER A 695 24.49 -7.55 -28.99
CA SER A 695 23.33 -7.85 -29.83
C SER A 695 23.70 -7.61 -31.31
N PRO A 696 23.17 -8.40 -32.26
CA PRO A 696 23.44 -8.22 -33.70
C PRO A 696 23.15 -6.81 -34.23
N SER A 697 22.31 -6.05 -33.52
CA SER A 697 21.88 -4.69 -33.88
C SER A 697 22.46 -3.58 -32.98
N ALA A 698 23.17 -3.88 -31.89
CA ALA A 698 23.90 -2.91 -31.05
C ALA A 698 24.74 -3.60 -29.95
N VAL A 699 25.87 -3.01 -29.57
CA VAL A 699 26.55 -3.35 -28.30
C VAL A 699 25.81 -2.66 -27.15
N LYS A 700 25.15 -3.42 -26.27
CA LYS A 700 24.61 -2.89 -25.00
C LYS A 700 25.64 -3.15 -23.91
N ILE A 701 26.33 -2.10 -23.48
CA ILE A 701 27.20 -2.17 -22.31
C ILE A 701 26.33 -1.99 -21.06
N HIS A 702 26.13 -3.05 -20.29
CA HIS A 702 25.59 -2.93 -18.94
C HIS A 702 26.74 -2.49 -18.03
N ALA A 703 26.90 -1.17 -17.85
CA ALA A 703 27.95 -0.61 -17.01
C ALA A 703 27.83 -1.04 -15.53
N GLN A 704 26.67 -1.56 -15.14
CA GLN A 704 26.35 -2.06 -13.81
C GLN A 704 25.80 -3.48 -13.96
N GLY A 705 26.27 -4.42 -13.13
CA GLY A 705 25.73 -5.78 -13.09
C GLY A 705 24.21 -5.82 -12.85
N ALA A 706 23.54 -6.84 -13.38
CA ALA A 706 22.13 -7.09 -13.13
C ALA A 706 21.91 -7.63 -11.71
N ARG A 707 20.73 -7.37 -11.13
CA ARG A 707 20.33 -7.91 -9.83
C ARG A 707 19.59 -9.23 -10.00
N ILE A 708 19.91 -10.16 -9.12
CA ILE A 708 19.19 -11.42 -8.92
C ILE A 708 18.60 -11.44 -7.52
N LEU A 709 17.49 -12.16 -7.37
CA LEU A 709 16.87 -12.42 -6.08
C LEU A 709 16.80 -13.93 -5.88
N LEU A 710 17.15 -14.38 -4.67
CA LEU A 710 17.15 -15.82 -4.34
C LEU A 710 16.41 -16.05 -3.03
N ARG A 711 15.70 -17.18 -2.95
CA ARG A 711 15.08 -17.64 -1.70
C ARG A 711 15.65 -18.99 -1.30
N ILE A 712 16.53 -19.00 -0.31
CA ILE A 712 17.15 -20.21 0.22
C ILE A 712 16.26 -20.80 1.32
N THR A 713 15.97 -22.10 1.21
CA THR A 713 15.17 -22.85 2.19
C THR A 713 15.88 -24.08 2.76
N ASP A 714 17.12 -24.32 2.36
CA ASP A 714 17.96 -25.35 2.97
C ASP A 714 18.27 -24.98 4.42
N ALA A 715 17.92 -25.83 5.37
CA ALA A 715 17.93 -25.48 6.79
C ALA A 715 19.35 -25.18 7.30
N ASP A 716 20.35 -25.96 6.90
CA ASP A 716 21.73 -25.79 7.37
C ASP A 716 22.33 -24.48 6.84
N LEU A 717 22.06 -24.16 5.57
CA LEU A 717 22.50 -22.92 4.95
C LEU A 717 21.74 -21.70 5.51
N VAL A 718 20.43 -21.81 5.74
CA VAL A 718 19.64 -20.75 6.38
C VAL A 718 20.17 -20.44 7.78
N ASP A 719 20.45 -21.47 8.60
CA ASP A 719 21.03 -21.29 9.93
C ASP A 719 22.45 -20.68 9.87
N ALA A 720 23.24 -21.04 8.86
CA ALA A 720 24.56 -20.43 8.64
C ALA A 720 24.41 -18.93 8.30
N ILE A 721 23.48 -18.57 7.41
CA ILE A 721 23.21 -17.17 7.03
C ILE A 721 22.63 -16.37 8.21
N ALA A 722 21.80 -16.99 9.04
CA ALA A 722 21.20 -16.35 10.22
C ALA A 722 22.24 -16.04 11.31
N THR A 723 23.36 -16.76 11.35
CA THR A 723 24.41 -16.62 12.37
C THR A 723 25.68 -15.96 11.86
N GLY A 724 25.92 -15.97 10.55
CA GLY A 724 27.02 -15.30 9.88
C GLY A 724 26.63 -13.94 9.28
N ASP A 725 27.60 -13.26 8.69
CA ASP A 725 27.39 -12.03 7.93
C ASP A 725 27.61 -12.31 6.44
N LEU A 726 26.52 -12.45 5.68
CA LEU A 726 26.57 -12.75 4.25
C LEU A 726 26.86 -11.51 3.39
N LEU A 727 26.80 -10.31 3.97
CA LEU A 727 26.86 -9.07 3.22
C LEU A 727 28.23 -8.89 2.56
N GLY A 728 28.25 -8.58 1.25
CA GLY A 728 29.48 -8.45 0.48
C GLY A 728 30.17 -9.76 0.10
N CYS A 729 29.68 -10.92 0.56
CA CYS A 729 30.25 -12.22 0.21
C CYS A 729 30.09 -12.52 -1.29
N ARG A 730 31.10 -13.20 -1.84
CA ARG A 730 31.01 -13.81 -3.17
C ARG A 730 30.24 -15.12 -3.07
N ILE A 731 29.30 -15.29 -4.00
CA ILE A 731 28.52 -16.51 -4.13
C ILE A 731 28.55 -17.00 -5.58
N THR A 732 28.41 -18.30 -5.76
CA THR A 732 28.09 -18.92 -7.04
C THR A 732 26.67 -19.45 -7.00
N VAL A 733 25.84 -19.04 -7.96
CA VAL A 733 24.48 -19.56 -8.13
C VAL A 733 24.54 -20.82 -8.96
N ASP A 734 24.27 -21.97 -8.34
CA ASP A 734 24.39 -23.30 -8.93
C ASP A 734 23.09 -23.78 -9.60
N GLY A 735 22.01 -23.02 -9.41
CA GLY A 735 20.68 -23.28 -9.96
C GLY A 735 19.60 -22.52 -9.20
N PRO A 736 18.32 -22.76 -9.51
CA PRO A 736 17.22 -22.08 -8.82
C PRO A 736 17.30 -22.28 -7.32
N ASN A 737 17.44 -21.18 -6.57
CA ASN A 737 17.50 -21.15 -5.11
C ASN A 737 18.63 -22.00 -4.49
N LYS A 738 19.72 -22.25 -5.21
CA LYS A 738 20.92 -22.95 -4.72
C LYS A 738 22.16 -22.09 -4.91
N ILE A 739 22.95 -21.97 -3.86
CA ILE A 739 24.18 -21.20 -3.86
C ILE A 739 25.32 -21.92 -3.17
N THR A 740 26.52 -21.64 -3.62
CA THR A 740 27.77 -21.89 -2.91
C THR A 740 28.35 -20.56 -2.44
N ILE A 741 28.77 -20.47 -1.17
CA ILE A 741 29.45 -19.29 -0.62
C ILE A 741 30.95 -19.49 -0.79
N ASP A 742 31.58 -18.60 -1.57
CA ASP A 742 32.98 -18.66 -2.00
C ASP A 742 33.93 -17.87 -1.09
N ASP A 743 33.51 -17.61 0.15
CA ASP A 743 34.23 -16.79 1.12
C ASP A 743 34.55 -17.57 2.41
N ASP A 744 35.84 -17.81 2.65
CA ASP A 744 36.31 -18.52 3.84
C ASP A 744 36.11 -17.70 5.13
N SER A 745 36.02 -16.38 5.05
CA SER A 745 35.77 -15.51 6.21
C SER A 745 34.37 -15.74 6.77
N PHE A 746 33.37 -15.95 5.90
CA PHE A 746 32.02 -16.33 6.28
C PHE A 746 32.00 -17.66 7.03
N ARG A 747 32.67 -18.69 6.47
CA ARG A 747 32.74 -20.02 7.09
C ARG A 747 33.41 -19.97 8.47
N LEU A 748 34.49 -19.21 8.60
CA LEU A 748 35.17 -18.99 9.87
C LEU A 748 34.28 -18.25 10.88
N ALA A 749 33.54 -17.22 10.46
CA ALA A 749 32.61 -16.48 11.32
C ALA A 749 31.49 -17.39 11.86
N VAL A 750 30.85 -18.17 10.99
CA VAL A 750 29.83 -19.17 11.39
C VAL A 750 30.41 -20.20 12.35
N SER A 751 31.62 -20.70 12.09
CA SER A 751 32.28 -21.67 12.98
C SER A 751 32.56 -21.10 14.37
N ARG A 752 32.93 -19.81 14.46
CA ARG A 752 33.16 -19.11 15.73
C ARG A 752 31.86 -18.87 16.48
N ALA A 753 30.80 -18.45 15.79
CA ALA A 753 29.48 -18.21 16.38
C ALA A 753 28.84 -19.48 16.96
N ARG A 754 29.15 -20.65 16.37
CA ARG A 754 28.65 -21.96 16.82
C ARG A 754 29.49 -22.61 17.92
N ARG A 755 30.63 -22.04 18.32
CA ARG A 755 31.41 -22.60 19.45
C ARG A 755 30.64 -22.35 20.76
N PRO A 756 30.47 -23.37 21.61
CA PRO A 756 29.89 -23.15 22.94
C PRO A 756 30.75 -22.15 23.70
N LYS A 757 30.12 -21.11 24.25
CA LYS A 757 30.75 -20.15 25.16
C LYS A 757 31.12 -20.80 26.48
#